data_AF-A0A9P6EBT7-F1
#
_entry.id   AF-A0A9P6EBT7-F1
#
_cell.length_a   1.000
_cell.length_b   1.000
_cell.length_c   1.000
_cell.angle_alpha   90.00
_cell.angle_beta   90.00
_cell.angle_gamma   90.00
#
_symmetry.space_group_name_H-M   'P 1'
#
loop_
_entity.id
_entity.type
_entity.pdbx_description
1 polymer ?
#
loop_
_entity_poly.entity_id
_entity_poly.type
_entity_poly.pdbx_seq_one_letter_code
_entity_poly.pdbx_strand_id
1 'polypeptide(L)'
;MAVEHALQAKEKGNKLFLEKKIESSIKQYKEPSLPVKFERGIVELGDYAGAFHAILRSHALQPDPALVLKLSTRLAKTLSYGLLSGKIHATVIEQNLEAIREIEDNDTSGKGQFWKLWQTTATNLASQVVLAREDRVRLSKMLIYKASPDPKLEYFKFGMDEIMSLSHGWGPRDDHPINFQTMSKEKRGQLAFFLGGAGDGRHVHGTIIGLGEKYSLLTAKQKKDVKVHITVNDIHFVAITCNLLQLLLLDELMNGRDELVRLELEATLVYIYVAWIVPDYVHDRLVAFCKTIKQRLTSEPPKLPSWIHVESDSILPITRALDFWIKNTMGAKELLPHVKHEPPSANTSKLSNFFNSIGRENLTGMQIPVDFDPHADDRQDAEMLVDMPDSVLIEMLGGSNENTRDLMKLKRTSEGKKELVDLISNAVMDNVLRWGMVWESKWYQTVKAFVPHGGLIERGKNPGFEYFKDVATKKGSHKAKMSKLAAEVRNTWKANVTILNGENEEYPDDVLNDLEFIGRIAEFNETHDLKISDIRSEREWPVFAHVMTFFGGVMEVIKVMKNRLKVEIICGEVNSELLKMKLGTDSTRPEKFPRQFTRMWVSNVPDYTQGTLGSALYMLPALQNDIPSAVSANCLLNSGIWKNLDEFYFNYTMLLPRDLDRYLGVHTVTSPDIVMTDIQTLFPTAHPRPLSALPSREELHEWLKRLLLWLVYPGRPKARPSLIIIPFSLVAFTQLLAELNGVGYPSHWISDFLQSVLDGTMQANFTTYIGELPRPVSDLKKVTELHNVRLDPWHAEFETILASTKHALPFALLLPDQFASTPEEIGLFKARPAPNMNFSIFSGLVQINPSVALLFYKDLNLRGIDEFLGKTLPALIDGKTKKPEAGSIYIVTSAEGVDLKIPEVRWRMSKARVAKMKQEKWSMVVWRTDHYVATSYAAPAGQWEIIS
;
A
#
# COMPACT_ATOMS: atom_id res chain seq x y z
N MET A 1 -13.21 -59.41 -20.27
CA MET A 1 -14.04 -58.24 -19.90
C MET A 1 -13.37 -57.32 -18.89
N ALA A 2 -13.11 -57.71 -17.62
CA ALA A 2 -12.51 -56.81 -16.62
C ALA A 2 -11.08 -56.30 -16.98
N VAL A 3 -10.22 -57.17 -17.52
CA VAL A 3 -8.86 -56.80 -17.98
C VAL A 3 -8.89 -55.84 -19.17
N GLU A 4 -9.86 -56.02 -20.06
CA GLU A 4 -10.03 -55.19 -21.25
C GLU A 4 -10.57 -53.80 -20.91
N HIS A 5 -11.52 -53.73 -19.97
CA HIS A 5 -12.01 -52.47 -19.41
C HIS A 5 -10.88 -51.69 -18.71
N ALA A 6 -10.06 -52.36 -17.91
CA ALA A 6 -8.89 -51.76 -17.28
C ALA A 6 -7.86 -51.26 -18.31
N LEU A 7 -7.62 -51.99 -19.39
CA LEU A 7 -6.70 -51.57 -20.44
C LEU A 7 -7.23 -50.32 -21.19
N GLN A 8 -8.53 -50.29 -21.52
CA GLN A 8 -9.17 -49.13 -22.14
C GLN A 8 -9.14 -47.90 -21.21
N ALA A 9 -9.43 -48.08 -19.92
CA ALA A 9 -9.35 -47.02 -18.92
C ALA A 9 -7.90 -46.49 -18.79
N LYS A 10 -6.90 -47.38 -18.83
CA LYS A 10 -5.47 -47.03 -18.83
C LYS A 10 -5.09 -46.21 -20.06
N GLU A 11 -5.49 -46.62 -21.26
CA GLU A 11 -5.17 -45.93 -22.51
C GLU A 11 -5.83 -44.55 -22.58
N LYS A 12 -7.12 -44.49 -22.25
CA LYS A 12 -7.87 -43.24 -22.17
C LYS A 12 -7.29 -42.30 -21.11
N GLY A 13 -6.93 -42.82 -19.94
CA GLY A 13 -6.23 -42.07 -18.92
C GLY A 13 -4.89 -41.51 -19.40
N ASN A 14 -4.08 -42.30 -20.11
CA ASN A 14 -2.78 -41.81 -20.65
C ASN A 14 -2.98 -40.70 -21.66
N LYS A 15 -3.95 -40.87 -22.56
CA LYS A 15 -4.29 -39.86 -23.55
C LYS A 15 -4.68 -38.55 -22.85
N LEU A 16 -5.59 -38.61 -21.87
CA LEU A 16 -6.00 -37.44 -21.10
C LEU A 16 -4.83 -36.81 -20.32
N PHE A 17 -3.94 -37.62 -19.75
CA PHE A 17 -2.75 -37.14 -19.05
C PHE A 17 -1.78 -36.42 -20.00
N LEU A 18 -1.54 -36.96 -21.20
CA LEU A 18 -0.74 -36.33 -22.25
C LEU A 18 -1.39 -35.04 -22.78
N GLU A 19 -2.72 -35.01 -22.84
CA GLU A 19 -3.51 -33.81 -23.14
C GLU A 19 -3.58 -32.80 -21.98
N LYS A 20 -2.81 -33.00 -20.89
CA LYS A 20 -2.79 -32.17 -19.67
C LYS A 20 -4.14 -32.07 -18.94
N LYS A 21 -5.08 -32.98 -19.20
CA LYS A 21 -6.37 -33.10 -18.49
C LYS A 21 -6.21 -33.98 -17.25
N ILE A 22 -5.40 -33.51 -16.30
CA ILE A 22 -4.93 -34.33 -15.16
C ILE A 22 -6.10 -34.87 -14.32
N GLU A 23 -7.06 -34.03 -13.92
CA GLU A 23 -8.23 -34.48 -13.15
C GLU A 23 -9.05 -35.55 -13.88
N SER A 24 -9.27 -35.37 -15.19
CA SER A 24 -9.99 -36.35 -16.00
C SER A 24 -9.21 -37.64 -16.15
N SER A 25 -7.87 -37.58 -16.25
CA SER A 25 -7.01 -38.76 -16.30
C SER A 25 -7.11 -39.59 -15.02
N ILE A 26 -7.11 -38.95 -13.85
CA ILE A 26 -7.22 -39.61 -12.54
C ILE A 26 -8.57 -40.32 -12.41
N LYS A 27 -9.66 -39.72 -12.90
CA LYS A 27 -10.97 -40.38 -12.94
C LYS A 27 -10.95 -41.69 -13.72
N GLN A 28 -10.15 -41.79 -14.79
CA GLN A 28 -9.97 -43.05 -15.54
C GLN A 28 -9.05 -44.04 -14.81
N TYR A 29 -8.10 -43.57 -14.00
CA TYR A 29 -7.18 -44.42 -13.25
C TYR A 29 -7.73 -44.96 -11.93
N LYS A 30 -8.96 -44.61 -11.52
CA LYS A 30 -9.57 -45.06 -10.26
C LYS A 30 -9.82 -46.58 -10.18
N GLU A 31 -9.67 -47.32 -11.27
CA GLU A 31 -9.79 -48.77 -11.26
C GLU A 31 -8.67 -49.42 -10.41
N PRO A 32 -8.99 -50.38 -9.52
CA PRO A 32 -8.01 -51.01 -8.61
C PRO A 32 -6.79 -51.64 -9.31
N SER A 33 -6.92 -51.98 -10.60
CA SER A 33 -5.89 -52.59 -11.44
C SER A 33 -4.87 -51.61 -12.03
N LEU A 34 -4.98 -50.29 -11.78
CA LEU A 34 -4.08 -49.26 -12.33
C LEU A 34 -3.42 -48.32 -11.29
N PRO A 35 -2.84 -48.82 -10.19
CA PRO A 35 -2.43 -47.97 -9.05
C PRO A 35 -1.35 -46.92 -9.42
N VAL A 36 -0.38 -47.34 -10.22
CA VAL A 36 0.83 -46.57 -10.59
C VAL A 36 0.53 -45.25 -11.31
N LYS A 37 -0.50 -45.24 -12.15
CA LYS A 37 -0.83 -44.06 -12.97
C LYS A 37 -1.76 -43.13 -12.20
N PHE A 38 -2.53 -43.70 -11.29
CA PHE A 38 -3.34 -42.98 -10.32
C PHE A 38 -2.46 -42.11 -9.41
N GLU A 39 -1.42 -42.66 -8.75
CA GLU A 39 -0.60 -41.83 -7.84
C GLU A 39 0.17 -40.75 -8.59
N ARG A 40 0.68 -41.04 -9.81
CA ARG A 40 1.34 -40.04 -10.64
C ARG A 40 0.42 -38.85 -10.93
N GLY A 41 -0.82 -39.11 -11.34
CA GLY A 41 -1.79 -38.05 -11.59
C GLY A 41 -2.05 -37.21 -10.33
N ILE A 42 -2.18 -37.87 -9.18
CA ILE A 42 -2.48 -37.21 -7.90
C ILE A 42 -1.30 -36.34 -7.42
N VAL A 43 -0.05 -36.78 -7.59
CA VAL A 43 1.13 -35.94 -7.31
C VAL A 43 1.13 -34.70 -8.19
N GLU A 44 0.85 -34.82 -9.49
CA GLU A 44 0.78 -33.67 -10.40
C GLU A 44 -0.37 -32.70 -10.05
N LEU A 45 -1.44 -33.18 -9.43
CA LEU A 45 -2.49 -32.31 -8.85
C LEU A 45 -2.05 -31.57 -7.59
N GLY A 46 -0.95 -31.96 -6.95
CA GLY A 46 -0.55 -31.45 -5.64
C GLY A 46 -1.32 -32.04 -4.45
N ASP A 47 -2.11 -33.11 -4.66
CA ASP A 47 -2.76 -33.85 -3.57
C ASP A 47 -1.78 -34.85 -2.93
N TYR A 48 -0.80 -34.31 -2.20
CA TYR A 48 0.27 -35.11 -1.63
C TYR A 48 -0.22 -36.16 -0.61
N ALA A 49 -1.28 -35.87 0.15
CA ALA A 49 -1.87 -36.82 1.08
C ALA A 49 -2.51 -38.01 0.33
N GLY A 50 -3.31 -37.74 -0.70
CA GLY A 50 -3.88 -38.77 -1.56
C GLY A 50 -2.80 -39.61 -2.25
N ALA A 51 -1.74 -38.97 -2.74
CA ALA A 51 -0.61 -39.63 -3.37
C ALA A 51 0.14 -40.53 -2.39
N PHE A 52 0.39 -40.07 -1.17
CA PHE A 52 1.07 -40.84 -0.12
C PHE A 52 0.33 -42.15 0.17
N HIS A 53 -0.96 -42.07 0.45
CA HIS A 53 -1.76 -43.27 0.71
C HIS A 53 -1.90 -44.17 -0.52
N ALA A 54 -1.97 -43.59 -1.72
CA ALA A 54 -1.99 -44.39 -2.94
C ALA A 54 -0.68 -45.17 -3.12
N ILE A 55 0.48 -44.54 -2.88
CA ILE A 55 1.79 -45.17 -2.99
C ILE A 55 1.93 -46.33 -2.00
N LEU A 56 1.55 -46.12 -0.73
CA LEU A 56 1.62 -47.18 0.28
C LEU A 56 0.71 -48.37 -0.08
N ARG A 57 -0.51 -48.12 -0.56
CA ARG A 57 -1.41 -49.19 -1.03
C ARG A 57 -0.82 -49.94 -2.22
N SER A 58 -0.21 -49.24 -3.16
CA SER A 58 0.42 -49.85 -4.34
C SER A 58 1.63 -50.69 -3.97
N HIS A 59 2.43 -50.26 -3.00
CA HIS A 59 3.56 -51.03 -2.49
C HIS A 59 3.11 -52.31 -1.77
N ALA A 60 2.04 -52.23 -0.97
CA ALA A 60 1.46 -53.38 -0.27
C ALA A 60 0.96 -54.50 -1.21
N LEU A 61 0.75 -54.20 -2.51
CA LEU A 61 0.42 -55.19 -3.54
C LEU A 61 1.65 -55.94 -4.09
N GLN A 62 2.83 -55.75 -3.50
CA GLN A 62 4.10 -56.38 -3.90
C GLN A 62 4.41 -56.22 -5.40
N PRO A 63 4.53 -54.97 -5.89
CA PRO A 63 4.76 -54.70 -7.30
C PRO A 63 6.14 -55.17 -7.76
N ASP A 64 6.33 -55.29 -9.08
CA ASP A 64 7.64 -55.61 -9.66
C ASP A 64 8.74 -54.57 -9.28
N PRO A 65 10.03 -54.94 -9.32
CA PRO A 65 11.12 -54.05 -8.89
C PRO A 65 11.20 -52.71 -9.65
N ALA A 66 10.86 -52.70 -10.96
CA ALA A 66 10.90 -51.48 -11.77
C ALA A 66 9.81 -50.49 -11.34
N LEU A 67 8.68 -51.00 -10.85
CA LEU A 67 7.62 -50.22 -10.27
C LEU A 67 7.97 -49.75 -8.84
N VAL A 68 8.57 -50.59 -8.01
CA VAL A 68 9.04 -50.20 -6.66
C VAL A 68 9.96 -48.97 -6.75
N LEU A 69 10.90 -48.94 -7.69
CA LEU A 69 11.79 -47.80 -7.89
C LEU A 69 11.03 -46.49 -8.22
N LYS A 70 10.00 -46.57 -9.07
CA LYS A 70 9.14 -45.42 -9.40
C LYS A 70 8.32 -44.94 -8.21
N LEU A 71 7.80 -45.87 -7.41
CA LEU A 71 7.07 -45.56 -6.17
C LEU A 71 8.01 -44.89 -5.16
N SER A 72 9.24 -45.37 -5.02
CA SER A 72 10.25 -44.79 -4.13
C SER A 72 10.57 -43.34 -4.46
N THR A 73 10.88 -43.03 -5.72
CA THR A 73 11.11 -41.65 -6.17
C THR A 73 9.90 -40.74 -5.90
N ARG A 74 8.68 -41.24 -6.15
CA ARG A 74 7.44 -40.47 -5.91
C ARG A 74 7.16 -40.28 -4.43
N LEU A 75 7.47 -41.28 -3.60
CA LEU A 75 7.31 -41.20 -2.16
C LEU A 75 8.19 -40.08 -1.61
N ALA A 76 9.46 -40.05 -1.98
CA ALA A 76 10.39 -39.02 -1.54
C ALA A 76 9.91 -37.60 -1.89
N LYS A 77 9.40 -37.39 -3.13
CA LYS A 77 8.76 -36.12 -3.53
C LYS A 77 7.53 -35.81 -2.69
N THR A 78 6.63 -36.79 -2.57
CA THR A 78 5.34 -36.65 -1.89
C THR A 78 5.54 -36.28 -0.43
N LEU A 79 6.49 -36.91 0.25
CA LEU A 79 6.85 -36.59 1.63
C LEU A 79 7.43 -35.18 1.76
N SER A 80 8.43 -34.84 0.92
CA SER A 80 9.11 -33.53 0.98
C SER A 80 8.14 -32.37 0.76
N TYR A 81 7.32 -32.43 -0.29
CA TYR A 81 6.37 -31.37 -0.61
C TYR A 81 5.11 -31.42 0.25
N GLY A 82 4.63 -32.62 0.60
CA GLY A 82 3.45 -32.80 1.43
C GLY A 82 3.63 -32.29 2.85
N LEU A 83 4.81 -32.51 3.45
CA LEU A 83 5.10 -32.01 4.79
C LEU A 83 5.14 -30.48 4.85
N LEU A 84 5.90 -29.83 3.95
CA LEU A 84 6.07 -28.38 3.97
C LEU A 84 4.82 -27.61 3.53
N SER A 85 4.03 -28.14 2.61
CA SER A 85 2.73 -27.56 2.23
C SER A 85 1.63 -27.78 3.28
N GLY A 86 1.93 -28.49 4.38
CA GLY A 86 0.96 -28.83 5.42
C GLY A 86 -0.11 -29.84 4.99
N LYS A 87 0.05 -30.49 3.82
CA LYS A 87 -0.88 -31.51 3.32
C LYS A 87 -0.66 -32.87 3.99
N ILE A 88 0.55 -33.16 4.47
CA ILE A 88 0.88 -34.36 5.24
C ILE A 88 1.39 -33.93 6.62
N HIS A 89 0.74 -34.42 7.67
CA HIS A 89 1.14 -34.11 9.04
C HIS A 89 2.28 -35.03 9.49
N ALA A 90 3.20 -34.52 10.32
CA ALA A 90 4.35 -35.30 10.82
C ALA A 90 3.94 -36.62 11.48
N THR A 91 2.83 -36.61 12.23
CA THR A 91 2.26 -37.79 12.88
C THR A 91 1.85 -38.91 11.91
N VAL A 92 1.40 -38.55 10.70
CA VAL A 92 1.06 -39.54 9.66
C VAL A 92 2.32 -40.21 9.13
N ILE A 93 3.42 -39.47 9.02
CA ILE A 93 4.72 -39.98 8.60
C ILE A 93 5.26 -40.93 9.66
N GLU A 94 5.20 -40.53 10.93
CA GLU A 94 5.62 -41.35 12.09
C GLU A 94 4.89 -42.70 12.17
N GLN A 95 3.57 -42.70 11.95
CA GLN A 95 2.75 -43.91 11.96
C GLN A 95 3.08 -44.90 10.83
N ASN A 96 3.74 -44.44 9.76
CA ASN A 96 4.02 -45.23 8.56
C ASN A 96 5.54 -45.38 8.32
N LEU A 97 6.38 -45.11 9.31
CA LEU A 97 7.85 -45.10 9.17
C LEU A 97 8.41 -46.42 8.63
N GLU A 98 7.88 -47.56 9.07
CA GLU A 98 8.34 -48.88 8.61
C GLU A 98 8.13 -49.06 7.11
N ALA A 99 6.90 -48.78 6.62
CA ALA A 99 6.59 -48.86 5.21
C ALA A 99 7.37 -47.84 4.36
N ILE A 100 7.64 -46.64 4.91
CA ILE A 100 8.47 -45.64 4.24
C ILE A 100 9.91 -46.15 4.08
N ARG A 101 10.49 -46.74 5.14
CA ARG A 101 11.85 -47.30 5.12
C ARG A 101 11.97 -48.46 4.15
N GLU A 102 10.98 -49.36 4.13
CA GLU A 102 10.96 -50.48 3.17
C GLU A 102 11.01 -49.97 1.72
N ILE A 103 10.25 -48.93 1.40
CA ILE A 103 10.24 -48.33 0.06
C ILE A 103 11.56 -47.57 -0.24
N GLU A 104 12.16 -46.93 0.78
CA GLU A 104 13.46 -46.25 0.66
C GLU A 104 14.59 -47.24 0.37
N ASP A 105 14.67 -48.34 1.13
CA ASP A 105 15.75 -49.34 1.04
C ASP A 105 15.76 -50.09 -0.29
N ASN A 106 14.61 -50.17 -0.97
CA ASN A 106 14.50 -50.75 -2.31
C ASN A 106 15.06 -49.85 -3.43
N ASP A 107 15.44 -48.60 -3.15
CA ASP A 107 16.11 -47.72 -4.09
C ASP A 107 17.64 -47.97 -4.10
N THR A 108 18.06 -48.98 -4.86
CA THR A 108 19.48 -49.35 -5.03
C THR A 108 20.27 -48.41 -5.93
N SER A 109 19.66 -47.32 -6.44
CA SER A 109 20.29 -46.42 -7.42
C SER A 109 21.27 -45.41 -6.80
N GLY A 110 21.51 -45.48 -5.50
CA GLY A 110 22.41 -44.58 -4.77
C GLY A 110 21.73 -43.25 -4.45
N LYS A 111 20.80 -43.27 -3.48
CA LYS A 111 20.13 -42.11 -2.85
C LYS A 111 19.92 -40.91 -3.80
N GLY A 112 19.02 -41.08 -4.77
CA GLY A 112 18.69 -40.04 -5.75
C GLY A 112 18.30 -38.69 -5.12
N GLN A 113 18.38 -37.60 -5.90
CA GLN A 113 18.21 -36.22 -5.42
C GLN A 113 16.95 -35.99 -4.55
N PHE A 114 15.86 -36.71 -4.81
CA PHE A 114 14.60 -36.58 -4.06
C PHE A 114 14.68 -37.20 -2.67
N TRP A 115 15.48 -38.27 -2.47
CA TRP A 115 15.76 -38.79 -1.13
C TRP A 115 16.71 -37.86 -0.36
N LYS A 116 17.69 -37.22 -1.02
CA LYS A 116 18.49 -36.13 -0.38
C LYS A 116 17.59 -34.98 0.06
N LEU A 117 16.62 -34.59 -0.77
CA LEU A 117 15.63 -33.56 -0.45
C LEU A 117 14.77 -33.96 0.75
N TRP A 118 14.25 -35.20 0.77
CA TRP A 118 13.48 -35.71 1.89
C TRP A 118 14.29 -35.76 3.17
N GLN A 119 15.50 -36.31 3.14
CA GLN A 119 16.40 -36.40 4.31
C GLN A 119 16.68 -35.01 4.88
N THR A 120 16.94 -34.02 4.02
CA THR A 120 17.12 -32.62 4.44
C THR A 120 15.86 -32.06 5.09
N THR A 121 14.69 -32.33 4.50
CA THR A 121 13.39 -31.86 5.02
C THR A 121 13.01 -32.54 6.33
N ALA A 122 13.34 -33.83 6.49
CA ALA A 122 12.98 -34.67 7.62
C ALA A 122 13.94 -34.57 8.80
N THR A 123 15.11 -33.92 8.64
CA THR A 123 16.18 -33.84 9.66
C THR A 123 15.65 -33.36 11.03
N ASN A 124 14.58 -32.55 11.05
CA ASN A 124 13.95 -32.03 12.27
C ASN A 124 12.43 -32.26 12.30
N LEU A 125 11.93 -33.42 11.87
CA LEU A 125 10.49 -33.70 11.75
C LEU A 125 9.70 -33.35 13.03
N ALA A 126 10.21 -33.70 14.21
CA ALA A 126 9.57 -33.42 15.50
C ALA A 126 9.53 -31.93 15.88
N SER A 127 10.45 -31.11 15.35
CA SER A 127 10.56 -29.68 15.64
C SER A 127 10.04 -28.79 14.50
N GLN A 128 9.49 -29.40 13.44
CA GLN A 128 9.14 -28.70 12.20
C GLN A 128 8.16 -27.54 12.41
N VAL A 129 7.18 -27.70 13.29
CA VAL A 129 6.19 -26.66 13.59
C VAL A 129 6.85 -25.44 14.26
N VAL A 130 7.81 -25.68 15.16
CA VAL A 130 8.55 -24.62 15.86
C VAL A 130 9.46 -23.89 14.87
N LEU A 131 10.25 -24.63 14.09
CA LEU A 131 11.13 -24.06 13.05
C LEU A 131 10.33 -23.25 12.02
N ALA A 132 9.20 -23.76 11.54
CA ALA A 132 8.33 -23.03 10.62
C ALA A 132 7.73 -21.76 11.23
N ARG A 133 7.51 -21.71 12.54
CA ARG A 133 7.06 -20.50 13.24
C ARG A 133 8.19 -19.47 13.34
N GLU A 134 9.39 -19.89 13.71
CA GLU A 134 10.57 -19.02 13.80
C GLU A 134 10.98 -18.45 12.43
N ASP A 135 10.99 -19.29 11.39
CA ASP A 135 11.23 -18.86 10.01
C ASP A 135 10.18 -17.86 9.54
N ARG A 136 8.91 -18.02 9.92
CA ARG A 136 7.84 -17.05 9.62
C ARG A 136 8.08 -15.70 10.29
N VAL A 137 8.55 -15.71 11.55
CA VAL A 137 8.93 -14.47 12.27
C VAL A 137 10.12 -13.79 11.59
N ARG A 138 11.10 -14.56 11.09
CA ARG A 138 12.21 -13.98 10.31
C ARG A 138 11.72 -13.40 8.99
N LEU A 139 10.90 -14.16 8.25
CA LEU A 139 10.36 -13.75 6.96
C LEU A 139 9.53 -12.46 7.06
N SER A 140 8.69 -12.30 8.10
CA SER A 140 7.88 -11.09 8.29
C SER A 140 8.69 -9.84 8.66
N LYS A 141 9.95 -10.00 9.07
CA LYS A 141 10.87 -8.91 9.38
C LYS A 141 11.82 -8.58 8.23
N MET A 142 11.86 -9.40 7.18
CA MET A 142 12.67 -9.12 6.00
C MET A 142 12.04 -8.00 5.16
N LEU A 143 12.88 -7.15 4.58
CA LEU A 143 12.43 -6.00 3.82
C LEU A 143 11.92 -6.41 2.43
N ILE A 144 10.62 -6.31 2.23
CA ILE A 144 9.94 -6.58 0.95
C ILE A 144 10.22 -5.51 -0.11
N TYR A 145 10.73 -4.35 0.30
CA TYR A 145 11.11 -3.26 -0.59
C TYR A 145 12.62 -3.05 -0.63
N LYS A 146 13.10 -2.55 -1.77
CA LYS A 146 14.38 -1.88 -1.93
C LYS A 146 14.43 -0.67 -0.99
N ALA A 147 15.61 -0.37 -0.47
CA ALA A 147 15.79 0.80 0.38
C ALA A 147 15.75 2.11 -0.43
N SER A 148 15.61 3.23 0.27
CA SER A 148 15.76 4.57 -0.29
C SER A 148 17.14 5.14 0.10
N PRO A 149 17.79 5.94 -0.76
CA PRO A 149 19.02 6.65 -0.39
C PRO A 149 18.84 7.61 0.81
N ASP A 150 17.67 8.23 0.89
CA ASP A 150 17.20 9.06 1.98
C ASP A 150 15.98 8.37 2.62
N PRO A 151 16.06 7.89 3.88
CA PRO A 151 14.97 7.15 4.51
C PRO A 151 13.81 8.05 4.98
N LYS A 152 13.85 9.35 4.69
CA LYS A 152 12.79 10.30 5.02
C LYS A 152 11.46 9.88 4.38
N LEU A 153 10.38 10.03 5.15
CA LEU A 153 9.01 9.82 4.70
C LEU A 153 8.36 11.14 4.28
N GLU A 154 7.54 11.10 3.23
CA GLU A 154 6.65 12.22 2.89
C GLU A 154 5.52 12.30 3.92
N TYR A 155 5.14 13.55 4.26
CA TYR A 155 4.04 13.82 5.16
C TYR A 155 3.10 14.83 4.52
N PHE A 156 1.90 14.35 4.18
CA PHE A 156 0.81 15.18 3.69
C PHE A 156 -0.20 15.37 4.80
N LYS A 157 -0.34 16.60 5.28
CA LYS A 157 -1.23 16.92 6.41
C LYS A 157 -2.70 16.93 6.01
N PHE A 158 -3.01 17.37 4.80
CA PHE A 158 -4.36 17.56 4.32
C PHE A 158 -4.56 16.73 3.05
N GLY A 159 -5.51 15.80 3.07
CA GLY A 159 -5.95 15.16 1.83
C GLY A 159 -6.74 16.14 0.95
N MET A 160 -6.94 15.79 -0.31
CA MET A 160 -7.71 16.61 -1.26
C MET A 160 -8.83 15.83 -1.96
N ASP A 161 -8.96 14.54 -1.64
CA ASP A 161 -9.98 13.64 -2.16
C ASP A 161 -11.30 13.71 -1.39
N GLU A 162 -12.38 13.23 -2.02
CA GLU A 162 -13.71 13.18 -1.44
C GLU A 162 -13.76 12.24 -0.23
N ILE A 163 -14.43 12.67 0.85
CA ILE A 163 -14.55 11.84 2.06
C ILE A 163 -15.45 10.65 1.75
N MET A 164 -15.08 9.48 2.26
CA MET A 164 -15.78 8.22 2.00
C MET A 164 -16.16 7.50 3.28
N SER A 165 -17.23 6.70 3.19
CA SER A 165 -17.57 5.67 4.17
C SER A 165 -17.48 4.29 3.55
N LEU A 166 -16.62 3.42 4.10
CA LEU A 166 -16.49 2.03 3.62
C LEU A 166 -17.74 1.16 3.85
N SER A 167 -18.73 1.67 4.58
CA SER A 167 -20.06 1.02 4.69
C SER A 167 -21.01 1.36 3.53
N HIS A 168 -20.76 2.46 2.81
CA HIS A 168 -21.55 2.94 1.68
C HIS A 168 -20.90 2.59 0.35
N GLY A 169 -19.58 2.61 0.25
CA GLY A 169 -18.89 2.28 -0.99
C GLY A 169 -17.52 2.92 -1.02
N TRP A 170 -17.10 3.32 -2.21
CA TRP A 170 -15.82 3.95 -2.46
C TRP A 170 -16.03 5.41 -2.88
N GLY A 171 -16.97 6.10 -2.22
CA GLY A 171 -17.24 7.52 -2.45
C GLY A 171 -18.46 7.80 -3.33
N PRO A 172 -18.76 9.08 -3.59
CA PRO A 172 -20.02 9.51 -4.20
C PRO A 172 -20.31 8.93 -5.60
N ARG A 173 -19.26 8.52 -6.32
CA ARG A 173 -19.36 8.02 -7.71
C ARG A 173 -19.30 6.48 -7.81
N ASP A 174 -18.98 5.80 -6.71
CA ASP A 174 -18.78 4.35 -6.67
C ASP A 174 -19.53 3.73 -5.47
N ASP A 175 -20.86 3.65 -5.63
CA ASP A 175 -21.77 3.14 -4.60
C ASP A 175 -21.74 1.60 -4.56
N HIS A 176 -21.11 1.06 -3.51
CA HIS A 176 -20.96 -0.37 -3.25
C HIS A 176 -21.32 -0.71 -1.80
N PRO A 177 -22.59 -0.47 -1.39
CA PRO A 177 -22.97 -0.45 0.01
C PRO A 177 -23.05 -1.84 0.61
N ILE A 178 -22.61 -1.95 1.86
CA ILE A 178 -22.75 -3.19 2.61
C ILE A 178 -24.11 -3.21 3.31
N ASN A 179 -24.92 -4.22 3.01
CA ASN A 179 -26.22 -4.38 3.62
C ASN A 179 -26.16 -5.21 4.93
N PHE A 180 -26.16 -4.53 6.08
CA PHE A 180 -26.10 -5.19 7.39
C PHE A 180 -27.40 -5.92 7.77
N GLN A 181 -28.53 -5.54 7.17
CA GLN A 181 -29.83 -6.13 7.49
C GLN A 181 -29.93 -7.58 6.98
N THR A 182 -29.31 -7.87 5.82
CA THR A 182 -29.33 -9.19 5.19
C THR A 182 -28.26 -10.15 5.72
N MET A 183 -27.29 -9.65 6.50
CA MET A 183 -26.23 -10.48 7.08
C MET A 183 -26.73 -11.48 8.13
N SER A 184 -26.00 -12.58 8.33
CA SER A 184 -26.24 -13.46 9.48
C SER A 184 -25.80 -12.79 10.79
N LYS A 185 -26.15 -13.41 11.92
CA LYS A 185 -25.71 -12.94 13.25
C LYS A 185 -24.18 -12.97 13.37
N GLU A 186 -23.57 -14.05 12.90
CA GLU A 186 -22.13 -14.31 12.96
C GLU A 186 -21.38 -13.23 12.16
N LYS A 187 -21.83 -12.95 10.93
CA LYS A 187 -21.23 -11.94 10.04
C LYS A 187 -21.33 -10.52 10.61
N ARG A 188 -22.48 -10.13 11.18
CA ARG A 188 -22.63 -8.84 11.87
C ARG A 188 -21.68 -8.68 13.06
N GLY A 189 -21.29 -9.79 13.70
CA GLY A 189 -20.37 -9.80 14.84
C GLY A 189 -18.88 -9.80 14.46
N GLN A 190 -18.55 -9.75 13.17
CA GLN A 190 -17.20 -9.89 12.63
C GLN A 190 -16.85 -8.81 11.59
N LEU A 191 -17.53 -7.66 11.62
CA LEU A 191 -17.26 -6.58 10.67
C LEU A 191 -15.89 -5.94 10.99
N ALA A 192 -15.01 -5.92 10.00
CA ALA A 192 -13.66 -5.40 10.14
C ALA A 192 -13.27 -4.52 8.95
N PHE A 193 -12.77 -3.32 9.23
CA PHE A 193 -12.40 -2.32 8.23
C PHE A 193 -10.94 -1.95 8.42
N PHE A 194 -10.17 -1.89 7.34
CA PHE A 194 -8.77 -1.45 7.34
C PHE A 194 -8.64 -0.17 6.53
N LEU A 195 -8.06 0.87 7.13
CA LEU A 195 -7.71 2.11 6.44
C LEU A 195 -6.20 2.30 6.52
N GLY A 196 -5.51 1.97 5.42
CA GLY A 196 -4.07 2.13 5.23
C GLY A 196 -3.75 3.45 4.52
N GLY A 197 -2.64 4.10 4.90
CA GLY A 197 -2.34 5.44 4.41
C GLY A 197 -3.42 6.43 4.86
N ALA A 198 -3.80 6.34 6.14
CA ALA A 198 -4.94 7.06 6.70
C ALA A 198 -4.81 8.59 6.62
N GLY A 199 -3.58 9.11 6.53
CA GLY A 199 -3.34 10.54 6.37
C GLY A 199 -3.98 11.36 7.50
N ASP A 200 -4.89 12.28 7.13
CA ASP A 200 -5.61 13.11 8.10
C ASP A 200 -6.77 12.43 8.83
N GLY A 201 -7.15 11.22 8.42
CA GLY A 201 -8.22 10.45 9.05
C GLY A 201 -9.62 10.69 8.50
N ARG A 202 -9.81 11.49 7.45
CA ARG A 202 -11.15 11.81 6.91
C ARG A 202 -12.00 10.58 6.64
N HIS A 203 -11.43 9.54 6.03
CA HIS A 203 -12.17 8.31 5.69
C HIS A 203 -12.41 7.44 6.92
N VAL A 204 -11.58 7.57 7.97
CA VAL A 204 -11.81 6.89 9.26
C VAL A 204 -13.08 7.46 9.89
N HIS A 205 -13.15 8.79 9.99
CA HIS A 205 -14.30 9.51 10.53
C HIS A 205 -15.55 9.32 9.68
N GLY A 206 -15.43 9.43 8.35
CA GLY A 206 -16.51 9.18 7.40
C GLY A 206 -17.06 7.75 7.51
N THR A 207 -16.17 6.75 7.67
CA THR A 207 -16.57 5.36 7.90
C THR A 207 -17.28 5.18 9.23
N ILE A 208 -16.85 5.85 10.30
CA ILE A 208 -17.58 5.83 11.59
C ILE A 208 -19.00 6.37 11.40
N ILE A 209 -19.16 7.53 10.74
CA ILE A 209 -20.48 8.13 10.47
C ILE A 209 -21.37 7.15 9.69
N GLY A 210 -20.89 6.64 8.56
CA GLY A 210 -21.70 5.73 7.73
C GLY A 210 -21.98 4.39 8.41
N LEU A 211 -21.15 3.93 9.36
CA LEU A 211 -21.48 2.77 10.20
C LEU A 211 -22.66 3.05 11.12
N GLY A 212 -22.74 4.27 11.67
CA GLY A 212 -23.87 4.73 12.47
C GLY A 212 -25.18 4.72 11.69
N GLU A 213 -25.14 5.16 10.44
CA GLU A 213 -26.30 5.12 9.54
C GLU A 213 -26.75 3.68 9.28
N LYS A 214 -25.84 2.78 8.87
CA LYS A 214 -26.19 1.36 8.69
C LYS A 214 -26.68 0.73 9.99
N TYR A 215 -26.13 1.13 11.14
CA TYR A 215 -26.57 0.66 12.44
C TYR A 215 -27.99 1.14 12.79
N SER A 216 -28.35 2.38 12.45
CA SER A 216 -29.66 2.96 12.76
C SER A 216 -30.81 2.17 12.14
N LEU A 217 -30.59 1.65 10.92
CA LEU A 217 -31.51 0.83 10.11
C LEU A 217 -31.74 -0.60 10.66
N LEU A 218 -30.96 -1.02 11.66
CA LEU A 218 -31.09 -2.36 12.25
C LEU A 218 -32.17 -2.43 13.32
N THR A 219 -32.83 -3.59 13.43
CA THR A 219 -33.74 -3.89 14.54
C THR A 219 -32.98 -3.97 15.87
N ALA A 220 -33.68 -3.80 17.00
CA ALA A 220 -33.06 -3.90 18.34
C ALA A 220 -32.35 -5.25 18.59
N LYS A 221 -32.82 -6.34 17.96
CA LYS A 221 -32.16 -7.65 18.02
C LYS A 221 -30.85 -7.65 17.24
N GLN A 222 -30.89 -7.23 15.97
CA GLN A 222 -29.69 -7.16 15.12
C GLN A 222 -28.62 -6.21 15.69
N LYS A 223 -29.04 -5.08 16.29
CA LYS A 223 -28.15 -4.12 16.97
C LYS A 223 -27.31 -4.74 18.11
N LYS A 224 -27.77 -5.84 18.73
CA LYS A 224 -27.00 -6.56 19.76
C LYS A 224 -25.89 -7.43 19.18
N ASP A 225 -26.05 -7.85 17.93
CA ASP A 225 -25.11 -8.76 17.25
C ASP A 225 -23.95 -8.00 16.59
N VAL A 226 -24.09 -6.69 16.37
CA VAL A 226 -23.08 -5.88 15.70
C VAL A 226 -21.83 -5.73 16.55
N LYS A 227 -20.68 -6.07 15.96
CA LYS A 227 -19.35 -5.68 16.42
C LYS A 227 -18.54 -5.21 15.23
N VAL A 228 -17.92 -4.05 15.38
CA VAL A 228 -17.13 -3.40 14.34
C VAL A 228 -15.75 -3.12 14.87
N HIS A 229 -14.76 -3.50 14.06
CA HIS A 229 -13.35 -3.20 14.31
C HIS A 229 -12.80 -2.36 13.14
N ILE A 230 -12.23 -1.20 13.43
CA ILE A 230 -11.57 -0.34 12.46
C ILE A 230 -10.09 -0.35 12.79
N THR A 231 -9.24 -0.73 11.84
CA THR A 231 -7.78 -0.62 11.93
C THR A 231 -7.34 0.58 11.12
N VAL A 232 -6.72 1.55 11.78
CA VAL A 232 -6.12 2.74 11.18
C VAL A 232 -4.63 2.50 11.13
N ASN A 233 -4.06 2.53 9.92
CA ASN A 233 -2.66 2.25 9.69
C ASN A 233 -2.01 3.33 8.81
N ASP A 234 -0.84 3.78 9.22
CA ASP A 234 0.00 4.68 8.44
C ASP A 234 1.48 4.41 8.73
N ILE A 235 2.33 4.52 7.70
CA ILE A 235 3.78 4.42 7.88
C ILE A 235 4.34 5.68 8.53
N HIS A 236 3.69 6.83 8.33
CA HIS A 236 4.11 8.10 8.88
C HIS A 236 3.60 8.28 10.32
N PHE A 237 4.52 8.21 11.28
CA PHE A 237 4.19 8.26 12.72
C PHE A 237 3.48 9.56 13.15
N VAL A 238 3.67 10.67 12.45
CA VAL A 238 2.91 11.92 12.72
C VAL A 238 1.47 11.84 12.25
N ALA A 239 1.19 11.22 11.09
CA ALA A 239 -0.16 11.07 10.56
C ALA A 239 -1.00 10.23 11.53
N ILE A 240 -0.46 9.07 11.95
CA ILE A 240 -1.16 8.19 12.89
C ILE A 240 -1.32 8.83 14.28
N THR A 241 -0.36 9.66 14.73
CA THR A 241 -0.49 10.42 15.98
C THR A 241 -1.57 11.49 15.87
N CYS A 242 -1.72 12.17 14.73
CA CYS A 242 -2.82 13.11 14.48
C CYS A 242 -4.19 12.42 14.58
N ASN A 243 -4.33 11.25 13.95
CA ASN A 243 -5.55 10.44 14.04
C ASN A 243 -5.88 10.09 15.50
N LEU A 244 -4.89 9.64 16.28
CA LEU A 244 -5.09 9.33 17.70
C LEU A 244 -5.49 10.57 18.52
N LEU A 245 -4.86 11.73 18.27
CA LEU A 245 -5.19 13.00 18.91
C LEU A 245 -6.66 13.36 18.69
N GLN A 246 -7.13 13.30 17.44
CA GLN A 246 -8.51 13.61 17.08
C GLN A 246 -9.49 12.69 17.82
N LEU A 247 -9.26 11.37 17.77
CA LEU A 247 -10.12 10.38 18.44
C LEU A 247 -10.18 10.57 19.97
N LEU A 248 -9.05 10.92 20.61
CA LEU A 248 -9.00 11.18 22.04
C LEU A 248 -9.62 12.53 22.42
N LEU A 249 -9.51 13.57 21.57
CA LEU A 249 -10.22 14.83 21.78
C LEU A 249 -11.75 14.64 21.71
N LEU A 250 -12.23 13.81 20.78
CA LEU A 250 -13.64 13.43 20.71
C LEU A 250 -14.09 12.73 22.00
N ASP A 251 -13.27 11.83 22.55
CA ASP A 251 -13.55 11.17 23.83
C ASP A 251 -13.68 12.18 24.98
N GLU A 252 -12.77 13.17 25.07
CA GLU A 252 -12.85 14.25 26.06
C GLU A 252 -14.10 15.12 25.89
N LEU A 253 -14.49 15.46 24.66
CA LEU A 253 -15.69 16.23 24.35
C LEU A 253 -16.98 15.51 24.76
N MET A 254 -16.99 14.17 24.72
CA MET A 254 -18.15 13.37 25.13
C MET A 254 -18.31 13.26 26.66
N ASN A 255 -17.27 13.54 27.45
CA ASN A 255 -17.25 13.30 28.91
C ASN A 255 -17.83 14.43 29.77
N GLY A 256 -18.49 15.43 29.16
CA GLY A 256 -19.14 16.53 29.89
C GLY A 256 -18.13 17.51 30.51
N ARG A 257 -18.17 18.76 30.06
CA ARG A 257 -17.33 19.86 30.54
C ARG A 257 -18.20 21.12 30.67
N ASP A 258 -17.72 22.09 31.43
CA ASP A 258 -18.31 23.43 31.36
C ASP A 258 -18.21 23.97 29.92
N GLU A 259 -19.10 24.90 29.59
CA GLU A 259 -19.27 25.37 28.22
C GLU A 259 -18.00 26.03 27.65
N LEU A 260 -17.21 26.73 28.46
CA LEU A 260 -15.98 27.36 27.98
C LEU A 260 -14.91 26.32 27.66
N VAL A 261 -14.67 25.37 28.56
CA VAL A 261 -13.72 24.29 28.31
C VAL A 261 -14.15 23.46 27.10
N ARG A 262 -15.45 23.21 26.95
CA ARG A 262 -15.99 22.55 25.75
C ARG A 262 -15.65 23.32 24.48
N LEU A 263 -15.95 24.62 24.42
CA LEU A 263 -15.65 25.45 23.23
C LEU A 263 -14.14 25.50 22.92
N GLU A 264 -13.28 25.56 23.94
CA GLU A 264 -11.83 25.53 23.73
C GLU A 264 -11.35 24.16 23.20
N LEU A 265 -11.97 23.06 23.61
CA LEU A 265 -11.69 21.72 23.06
C LEU A 265 -12.19 21.58 21.61
N GLU A 266 -13.39 22.08 21.30
CA GLU A 266 -13.93 22.13 19.93
C GLU A 266 -13.02 22.97 19.02
N ALA A 267 -12.60 24.16 19.48
CA ALA A 267 -11.62 24.96 18.77
C ALA A 267 -10.29 24.23 18.59
N THR A 268 -9.80 23.54 19.62
CA THR A 268 -8.56 22.75 19.49
C THR A 268 -8.70 21.70 18.40
N LEU A 269 -9.79 20.94 18.39
CA LEU A 269 -10.05 19.93 17.37
C LEU A 269 -10.13 20.52 15.95
N VAL A 270 -10.88 21.61 15.76
CA VAL A 270 -11.01 22.28 14.46
C VAL A 270 -9.66 22.79 13.98
N TYR A 271 -8.96 23.60 14.77
CA TYR A 271 -7.72 24.25 14.35
C TYR A 271 -6.60 23.23 14.08
N ILE A 272 -6.46 22.15 14.86
CA ILE A 272 -5.43 21.14 14.57
C ILE A 272 -5.75 20.30 13.33
N TYR A 273 -7.03 20.20 12.98
CA TYR A 273 -7.49 19.41 11.84
C TYR A 273 -7.35 20.17 10.52
N VAL A 274 -7.70 21.47 10.49
CA VAL A 274 -7.80 22.23 9.23
C VAL A 274 -6.85 23.41 9.08
N ALA A 275 -6.20 23.90 10.14
CA ALA A 275 -5.47 25.17 10.10
C ALA A 275 -3.94 25.03 10.10
N TRP A 276 -3.24 25.98 9.47
CA TRP A 276 -1.78 26.10 9.53
C TRP A 276 -1.27 26.74 10.83
N ILE A 277 -2.04 27.69 11.38
CA ILE A 277 -1.72 28.40 12.61
C ILE A 277 -2.88 28.31 13.58
N VAL A 278 -2.56 28.41 14.86
CA VAL A 278 -3.55 28.28 15.95
C VAL A 278 -3.41 29.44 16.95
N PRO A 279 -4.51 29.85 17.61
CA PRO A 279 -4.44 30.74 18.75
C PRO A 279 -3.52 30.19 19.84
N ASP A 280 -2.92 31.08 20.64
CA ASP A 280 -2.04 30.71 21.76
C ASP A 280 -2.71 29.75 22.76
N TYR A 281 -3.96 29.99 23.13
CA TYR A 281 -4.70 29.11 24.05
C TYR A 281 -4.98 27.73 23.44
N VAL A 282 -5.13 27.62 22.12
CA VAL A 282 -5.26 26.33 21.42
C VAL A 282 -3.93 25.59 21.44
N HIS A 283 -2.83 26.28 21.18
CA HIS A 283 -1.49 25.71 21.27
C HIS A 283 -1.19 25.18 22.67
N ASP A 284 -1.45 25.97 23.71
CA ASP A 284 -1.21 25.57 25.10
C ASP A 284 -2.05 24.36 25.49
N ARG A 285 -3.32 24.33 25.05
CA ARG A 285 -4.21 23.19 25.24
C ARG A 285 -3.73 21.95 24.51
N LEU A 286 -3.28 22.07 23.26
CA LEU A 286 -2.68 20.98 22.49
C LEU A 286 -1.43 20.42 23.20
N VAL A 287 -0.51 21.28 23.64
CA VAL A 287 0.71 20.86 24.35
C VAL A 287 0.38 20.15 25.66
N ALA A 288 -0.56 20.67 26.44
CA ALA A 288 -1.04 20.02 27.67
C ALA A 288 -1.68 18.65 27.37
N PHE A 289 -2.44 18.56 26.28
CA PHE A 289 -3.07 17.32 25.85
C PHE A 289 -2.04 16.28 25.37
N CYS A 290 -1.04 16.68 24.59
CA CYS A 290 0.08 15.82 24.17
C CYS A 290 0.82 15.24 25.38
N LYS A 291 1.11 16.06 26.41
CA LYS A 291 1.72 15.58 27.67
C LYS A 291 0.86 14.52 28.36
N THR A 292 -0.46 14.75 28.40
CA THR A 292 -1.42 13.83 29.00
C THR A 292 -1.48 12.50 28.24
N ILE A 293 -1.56 12.56 26.90
CA ILE A 293 -1.57 11.35 26.05
C ILE A 293 -0.28 10.57 26.22
N LYS A 294 0.87 11.24 26.20
CA LYS A 294 2.16 10.59 26.43
C LYS A 294 2.14 9.80 27.74
N GLN A 295 1.72 10.42 28.85
CA GLN A 295 1.57 9.74 30.14
C GLN A 295 0.61 8.54 30.09
N ARG A 296 -0.52 8.67 29.38
CA ARG A 296 -1.52 7.60 29.24
C ARG A 296 -0.95 6.42 28.43
N LEU A 297 -0.21 6.68 27.37
CA LEU A 297 0.40 5.66 26.50
C LEU A 297 1.55 4.93 27.19
N THR A 298 2.37 5.64 27.97
CA THR A 298 3.52 5.04 28.69
C THR A 298 3.13 4.44 30.04
N SER A 299 1.84 4.41 30.40
CA SER A 299 1.36 3.68 31.57
C SER A 299 1.30 2.18 31.28
N GLU A 300 1.45 1.33 32.30
CA GLU A 300 1.32 -0.12 32.17
C GLU A 300 0.07 -0.62 32.95
N PRO A 301 -0.99 -1.10 32.27
CA PRO A 301 -1.23 -1.02 30.83
C PRO A 301 -1.59 0.42 30.38
N PRO A 302 -1.51 0.72 29.06
CA PRO A 302 -1.89 2.03 28.53
C PRO A 302 -3.33 2.41 28.89
N LYS A 303 -3.52 3.65 29.36
CA LYS A 303 -4.82 4.16 29.85
C LYS A 303 -5.62 4.82 28.73
N LEU A 304 -6.25 4.03 27.88
CA LEU A 304 -7.03 4.50 26.73
C LEU A 304 -8.54 4.23 26.92
N PRO A 305 -9.43 4.98 26.23
CA PRO A 305 -10.85 4.65 26.20
C PRO A 305 -11.06 3.21 25.72
N SER A 306 -12.06 2.50 26.25
CA SER A 306 -12.23 1.06 25.97
C SER A 306 -12.41 0.74 24.47
N TRP A 307 -12.88 1.71 23.70
CA TRP A 307 -13.12 1.63 22.26
C TRP A 307 -11.88 1.97 21.42
N ILE A 308 -10.76 2.40 22.01
CA ILE A 308 -9.49 2.66 21.31
C ILE A 308 -8.44 1.63 21.75
N HIS A 309 -7.55 1.21 20.85
CA HIS A 309 -6.34 0.46 21.15
C HIS A 309 -5.19 1.03 20.32
N VAL A 310 -4.01 1.15 20.94
CA VAL A 310 -2.76 1.46 20.26
C VAL A 310 -1.89 0.23 20.38
N GLU A 311 -1.45 -0.29 19.24
CA GLU A 311 -0.55 -1.43 19.18
C GLU A 311 0.79 -1.06 19.86
N SER A 312 1.43 -2.03 20.53
CA SER A 312 2.57 -1.76 21.41
C SER A 312 3.80 -1.21 20.68
N ASP A 313 4.14 -1.78 19.52
CA ASP A 313 5.25 -1.33 18.68
C ASP A 313 4.99 0.08 18.12
N SER A 314 3.73 0.51 18.08
CA SER A 314 3.32 1.84 17.63
C SER A 314 3.48 2.93 18.70
N ILE A 315 3.61 2.57 19.98
CA ILE A 315 3.70 3.54 21.09
C ILE A 315 4.97 4.39 20.98
N LEU A 316 6.12 3.76 20.69
CA LEU A 316 7.40 4.49 20.62
C LEU A 316 7.40 5.55 19.48
N PRO A 317 7.05 5.21 18.22
CA PRO A 317 6.89 6.21 17.16
C PRO A 317 5.92 7.34 17.52
N ILE A 318 4.77 7.01 18.13
CA ILE A 318 3.78 8.01 18.54
C ILE A 318 4.36 8.96 19.59
N THR A 319 5.03 8.43 20.62
CA THR A 319 5.65 9.27 21.65
C THR A 319 6.76 10.17 21.12
N ARG A 320 7.46 9.76 20.05
CA ARG A 320 8.43 10.61 19.34
C ARG A 320 7.76 11.85 18.73
N ALA A 321 6.63 11.69 18.05
CA ALA A 321 5.86 12.83 17.52
C ALA A 321 5.38 13.76 18.65
N LEU A 322 4.82 13.17 19.73
CA LEU A 322 4.36 13.94 20.88
C LEU A 322 5.50 14.75 21.51
N ASP A 323 6.69 14.15 21.68
CA ASP A 323 7.86 14.82 22.23
C ASP A 323 8.37 15.96 21.35
N PHE A 324 8.32 15.79 20.03
CA PHE A 324 8.63 16.85 19.08
C PHE A 324 7.66 18.02 19.24
N TRP A 325 6.35 17.77 19.23
CA TRP A 325 5.33 18.82 19.37
C TRP A 325 5.34 19.53 20.73
N ILE A 326 5.63 18.81 21.82
CA ILE A 326 5.73 19.40 23.16
C ILE A 326 6.88 20.41 23.26
N LYS A 327 7.97 20.19 22.51
CA LYS A 327 9.18 21.03 22.54
C LYS A 327 9.15 22.14 21.49
N ASN A 328 8.37 21.99 20.44
CA ASN A 328 8.31 22.95 19.36
C ASN A 328 7.64 24.25 19.81
N THR A 329 8.23 25.39 19.47
CA THR A 329 7.74 26.73 19.83
C THR A 329 7.48 27.62 18.62
N MET A 330 7.43 27.03 17.42
CA MET A 330 7.36 27.76 16.15
C MET A 330 6.16 28.71 16.12
N GLY A 331 6.43 29.96 15.75
CA GLY A 331 5.41 31.00 15.65
C GLY A 331 4.75 31.08 14.28
N ALA A 332 3.58 31.72 14.21
CA ALA A 332 2.94 32.04 12.92
C ALA A 332 3.86 32.89 12.02
N LYS A 333 4.65 33.80 12.62
CA LYS A 333 5.62 34.64 11.91
C LYS A 333 6.67 33.85 11.13
N GLU A 334 7.09 32.70 11.66
CA GLU A 334 8.10 31.80 11.10
C GLU A 334 7.49 30.89 10.03
N LEU A 335 6.30 30.35 10.28
CA LEU A 335 5.64 29.40 9.38
C LEU A 335 5.02 30.07 8.13
N LEU A 336 4.26 31.15 8.31
CA LEU A 336 3.44 31.75 7.24
C LEU A 336 4.22 32.14 5.96
N PRO A 337 5.50 32.56 6.00
CA PRO A 337 6.30 32.76 4.78
C PRO A 337 6.46 31.52 3.90
N HIS A 338 6.30 30.32 4.46
CA HIS A 338 6.46 29.05 3.75
C HIS A 338 5.12 28.44 3.33
N VAL A 339 3.99 28.94 3.86
CA VAL A 339 2.65 28.49 3.48
C VAL A 339 2.26 29.21 2.19
N LYS A 340 2.25 28.47 1.09
CA LYS A 340 1.78 28.95 -0.22
C LYS A 340 0.28 28.71 -0.32
N HIS A 341 -0.50 29.78 -0.18
CA HIS A 341 -1.93 29.77 -0.52
C HIS A 341 -2.08 30.13 -1.99
N GLU A 342 -2.54 29.19 -2.81
CA GLU A 342 -2.96 29.49 -4.18
C GLU A 342 -4.37 30.07 -4.16
N PRO A 343 -4.57 31.34 -4.56
CA PRO A 343 -5.91 31.89 -4.68
C PRO A 343 -6.66 31.17 -5.82
N PRO A 344 -7.99 31.06 -5.75
CA PRO A 344 -8.80 30.23 -6.66
C PRO A 344 -8.68 30.62 -8.14
N SER A 345 -8.31 31.88 -8.39
CA SER A 345 -8.13 32.47 -9.72
C SER A 345 -6.83 32.05 -10.42
N ALA A 346 -5.88 31.39 -9.74
CA ALA A 346 -4.54 31.10 -10.27
C ALA A 346 -4.43 29.75 -11.02
N ASN A 347 -5.49 28.94 -11.08
CA ASN A 347 -5.43 27.57 -11.63
C ASN A 347 -6.30 27.37 -12.88
N THR A 348 -5.93 28.02 -13.98
CA THR A 348 -6.58 27.92 -15.30
C THR A 348 -6.62 26.48 -15.87
N SER A 349 -5.77 25.58 -15.38
CA SER A 349 -5.75 24.16 -15.79
C SER A 349 -6.97 23.37 -15.31
N LYS A 350 -7.52 23.68 -14.12
CA LYS A 350 -8.78 23.09 -13.61
C LYS A 350 -10.00 23.58 -14.41
N LEU A 351 -10.00 24.85 -14.85
CA LEU A 351 -11.00 25.41 -15.77
C LEU A 351 -11.02 24.66 -17.11
N SER A 352 -9.83 24.36 -17.67
CA SER A 352 -9.69 23.56 -18.90
C SER A 352 -10.30 22.16 -18.75
N ASN A 353 -10.01 21.46 -17.64
CA ASN A 353 -10.58 20.13 -17.36
C ASN A 353 -12.09 20.17 -17.11
N PHE A 354 -12.59 21.21 -16.43
CA PHE A 354 -14.01 21.43 -16.22
C PHE A 354 -14.76 21.63 -17.56
N PHE A 355 -14.28 22.49 -18.46
CA PHE A 355 -14.88 22.68 -19.79
C PHE A 355 -14.86 21.41 -20.67
N ASN A 356 -13.81 20.60 -20.55
CA ASN A 356 -13.74 19.31 -21.23
C ASN A 356 -14.75 18.28 -20.67
N SER A 357 -15.13 18.39 -19.39
CA SER A 357 -16.03 17.44 -18.72
C SER A 357 -17.53 17.66 -18.99
N ILE A 358 -17.95 18.88 -19.37
CA ILE A 358 -19.36 19.24 -19.62
C ILE A 358 -19.85 18.75 -21.02
N GLY A 359 -18.94 18.18 -21.82
CA GLY A 359 -19.23 17.67 -23.15
C GLY A 359 -19.40 18.79 -24.19
N ARG A 360 -18.64 18.70 -25.29
CA ARG A 360 -18.70 19.66 -26.42
C ARG A 360 -20.09 19.80 -27.06
N GLU A 361 -21.00 18.86 -26.81
CA GLU A 361 -22.35 18.84 -27.40
C GLU A 361 -23.34 19.79 -26.70
N ASN A 362 -23.08 20.20 -25.45
CA ASN A 362 -23.98 21.09 -24.68
C ASN A 362 -23.71 22.59 -24.93
N LEU A 363 -22.59 22.94 -25.58
CA LEU A 363 -22.21 24.32 -25.89
C LEU A 363 -22.40 24.60 -27.38
N THR A 364 -23.66 24.67 -27.82
CA THR A 364 -23.99 25.02 -29.21
C THR A 364 -23.73 26.50 -29.47
N GLY A 365 -22.67 26.81 -30.24
CA GLY A 365 -22.44 28.14 -30.83
C GLY A 365 -21.14 28.87 -30.45
N MET A 366 -20.27 28.30 -29.60
CA MET A 366 -18.97 28.89 -29.27
C MET A 366 -17.83 28.23 -30.08
N GLN A 367 -17.14 29.02 -30.92
CA GLN A 367 -15.85 28.61 -31.49
C GLN A 367 -14.75 28.85 -30.44
N ILE A 368 -14.26 27.78 -29.81
CA ILE A 368 -13.06 27.84 -28.97
C ILE A 368 -11.84 27.66 -29.90
N PRO A 369 -10.83 28.56 -29.89
CA PRO A 369 -9.66 28.44 -30.76
C PRO A 369 -8.88 27.13 -30.52
N VAL A 370 -8.34 26.58 -31.61
CA VAL A 370 -7.68 25.25 -31.66
C VAL A 370 -6.27 25.27 -31.06
N ASP A 371 -5.68 26.45 -30.83
CA ASP A 371 -4.36 26.62 -30.23
C ASP A 371 -4.49 27.23 -28.83
N PHE A 372 -4.42 26.37 -27.81
CA PHE A 372 -4.50 26.77 -26.40
C PHE A 372 -3.08 27.02 -25.86
N ASP A 373 -2.74 28.27 -25.58
CA ASP A 373 -1.46 28.67 -24.98
C ASP A 373 -1.61 28.71 -23.44
N PRO A 374 -0.94 27.82 -22.67
CA PRO A 374 -1.01 27.80 -21.21
C PRO A 374 -0.37 29.02 -20.52
N HIS A 375 0.15 29.98 -21.28
CA HIS A 375 0.69 31.24 -20.79
C HIS A 375 -0.10 32.49 -21.24
N ALA A 376 -1.28 32.31 -21.86
CA ALA A 376 -2.15 33.41 -22.23
C ALA A 376 -2.85 34.04 -21.00
N ASP A 377 -3.01 35.36 -21.06
CA ASP A 377 -3.40 36.29 -19.99
C ASP A 377 -4.68 35.88 -19.23
N ASP A 378 -4.59 35.61 -17.92
CA ASP A 378 -5.65 35.18 -16.99
C ASP A 378 -6.97 36.01 -17.07
N ARG A 379 -6.91 37.21 -17.64
CA ARG A 379 -8.06 38.10 -17.82
C ARG A 379 -8.93 37.73 -19.02
N GLN A 380 -8.38 37.14 -20.06
CA GLN A 380 -9.12 36.84 -21.29
C GLN A 380 -10.07 35.65 -21.09
N ASP A 381 -9.63 34.64 -20.32
CA ASP A 381 -10.44 33.49 -19.89
C ASP A 381 -11.57 33.91 -18.94
N ALA A 382 -11.29 34.86 -18.05
CA ALA A 382 -12.29 35.45 -17.15
C ALA A 382 -13.36 36.27 -17.90
N GLU A 383 -13.00 36.94 -19.00
CA GLU A 383 -13.97 37.65 -19.85
C GLU A 383 -14.89 36.68 -20.60
N MET A 384 -14.41 35.49 -21.00
CA MET A 384 -15.26 34.44 -21.59
C MET A 384 -16.32 33.91 -20.62
N LEU A 385 -16.04 33.88 -19.30
CA LEU A 385 -17.03 33.50 -18.27
C LEU A 385 -18.17 34.52 -18.14
N VAL A 386 -17.89 35.81 -18.34
CA VAL A 386 -18.89 36.90 -18.25
C VAL A 386 -19.89 36.85 -19.41
N ASP A 387 -19.45 36.37 -20.57
CA ASP A 387 -20.26 36.29 -21.79
C ASP A 387 -21.11 35.00 -21.90
N MET A 388 -21.09 34.13 -20.88
CA MET A 388 -21.94 32.94 -20.83
C MET A 388 -23.44 33.28 -20.75
N PRO A 389 -24.32 32.40 -21.31
CA PRO A 389 -25.76 32.53 -21.17
C PRO A 389 -26.17 32.60 -19.70
N ASP A 390 -27.12 33.49 -19.38
CA ASP A 390 -27.57 33.72 -18.01
C ASP A 390 -28.08 32.43 -17.34
N SER A 391 -28.68 31.50 -18.09
CA SER A 391 -29.12 30.19 -17.57
C SER A 391 -27.97 29.35 -17.01
N VAL A 392 -26.82 29.34 -17.69
CA VAL A 392 -25.62 28.58 -17.27
C VAL A 392 -25.00 29.23 -16.04
N LEU A 393 -24.94 30.57 -16.02
CA LEU A 393 -24.44 31.29 -14.86
C LEU A 393 -25.33 31.11 -13.62
N ILE A 394 -26.65 31.09 -13.78
CA ILE A 394 -27.57 30.83 -12.66
C ILE A 394 -27.37 29.42 -12.11
N GLU A 395 -27.19 28.44 -12.98
CA GLU A 395 -26.91 27.06 -12.60
C GLU A 395 -25.58 26.93 -11.84
N MET A 396 -24.50 27.53 -12.37
CA MET A 396 -23.18 27.59 -11.71
C MET A 396 -23.20 28.28 -10.34
N LEU A 397 -24.10 29.25 -10.14
CA LEU A 397 -24.24 29.99 -8.89
C LEU A 397 -25.29 29.39 -7.93
N GLY A 398 -25.73 28.16 -8.16
CA GLY A 398 -26.61 27.43 -7.23
C GLY A 398 -28.11 27.70 -7.39
N GLY A 399 -28.56 28.18 -8.55
CA GLY A 399 -29.96 28.05 -9.00
C GLY A 399 -31.01 28.96 -8.33
N SER A 400 -30.64 29.96 -7.53
CA SER A 400 -31.62 30.85 -6.87
C SER A 400 -32.10 32.02 -7.75
N ASN A 401 -33.40 32.39 -7.64
CA ASN A 401 -34.02 33.50 -8.37
C ASN A 401 -33.54 34.91 -7.95
N GLU A 402 -32.92 35.05 -6.78
CA GLU A 402 -32.33 36.34 -6.35
C GLU A 402 -31.02 36.63 -7.10
N ASN A 403 -30.25 35.58 -7.46
CA ASN A 403 -29.00 35.70 -8.20
C ASN A 403 -29.22 36.30 -9.61
N THR A 404 -30.37 36.05 -10.24
CA THR A 404 -30.66 36.49 -11.62
C THR A 404 -30.73 38.01 -11.78
N ARG A 405 -31.32 38.71 -10.80
CA ARG A 405 -31.45 40.18 -10.83
C ARG A 405 -30.13 40.90 -10.56
N ASP A 406 -29.27 40.33 -9.72
CA ASP A 406 -27.97 40.90 -9.40
C ASP A 406 -26.90 40.54 -10.45
N LEU A 407 -26.99 39.38 -11.10
CA LEU A 407 -26.22 39.03 -12.30
C LEU A 407 -26.32 40.09 -13.40
N MET A 408 -27.56 40.51 -13.73
CA MET A 408 -27.78 41.55 -14.75
C MET A 408 -27.22 42.93 -14.35
N LYS A 409 -27.13 43.24 -13.05
CA LYS A 409 -26.51 44.49 -12.57
C LYS A 409 -24.99 44.42 -12.62
N LEU A 410 -24.43 43.27 -12.24
CA LEU A 410 -22.99 43.02 -12.25
C LEU A 410 -22.44 43.07 -13.69
N LYS A 411 -23.13 42.47 -14.66
CA LYS A 411 -22.72 42.52 -16.09
C LYS A 411 -22.69 43.93 -16.71
N ARG A 412 -23.37 44.93 -16.13
CA ARG A 412 -23.53 46.28 -16.71
C ARG A 412 -22.36 47.24 -16.48
N THR A 413 -21.47 46.93 -15.55
CA THR A 413 -20.36 47.82 -15.18
C THR A 413 -19.04 47.08 -15.21
N SER A 414 -17.94 47.76 -15.48
CA SER A 414 -16.60 47.15 -15.45
C SER A 414 -16.23 46.60 -14.07
N GLU A 415 -16.65 47.29 -13.01
CA GLU A 415 -16.44 46.86 -11.62
C GLU A 415 -17.31 45.64 -11.26
N GLY A 416 -18.57 45.64 -11.70
CA GLY A 416 -19.49 44.52 -11.50
C GLY A 416 -19.10 43.28 -12.29
N LYS A 417 -18.52 43.43 -13.49
CA LYS A 417 -17.97 42.30 -14.26
C LYS A 417 -16.82 41.64 -13.53
N LYS A 418 -15.92 42.41 -12.90
CA LYS A 418 -14.86 41.87 -12.04
C LYS A 418 -15.41 41.16 -10.82
N GLU A 419 -16.39 41.75 -10.13
CA GLU A 419 -17.05 41.10 -8.99
C GLU A 419 -17.78 39.81 -9.41
N LEU A 420 -18.34 39.76 -10.62
CA LEU A 420 -18.95 38.55 -11.18
C LEU A 420 -17.92 37.47 -11.53
N VAL A 421 -16.79 37.84 -12.14
CA VAL A 421 -15.66 36.91 -12.39
C VAL A 421 -15.17 36.31 -11.08
N ASP A 422 -14.99 37.13 -10.05
CA ASP A 422 -14.57 36.65 -8.73
C ASP A 422 -15.62 35.69 -8.15
N LEU A 423 -16.91 36.00 -8.29
CA LEU A 423 -18.00 35.21 -7.74
C LEU A 423 -18.16 33.87 -8.47
N ILE A 424 -18.05 33.84 -9.80
CA ILE A 424 -18.04 32.62 -10.62
C ILE A 424 -16.79 31.79 -10.33
N SER A 425 -15.61 32.42 -10.26
CA SER A 425 -14.36 31.71 -9.93
C SER A 425 -14.46 31.02 -8.56
N ASN A 426 -15.00 31.71 -7.55
CA ASN A 426 -15.22 31.13 -6.22
C ASN A 426 -16.31 30.03 -6.18
N ALA A 427 -17.31 30.10 -7.06
CA ALA A 427 -18.38 29.11 -7.15
C ALA A 427 -17.95 27.84 -7.92
N VAL A 428 -17.23 28.02 -9.03
CA VAL A 428 -16.82 26.94 -9.95
C VAL A 428 -15.55 26.23 -9.47
N MET A 429 -14.61 26.93 -8.83
CA MET A 429 -13.30 26.35 -8.47
C MET A 429 -13.28 25.71 -7.07
N ASP A 430 -14.08 26.20 -6.12
CA ASP A 430 -13.95 25.82 -4.71
C ASP A 430 -15.26 25.37 -4.02
N ASN A 431 -16.41 25.46 -4.69
CA ASN A 431 -17.75 25.31 -4.08
C ASN A 431 -17.99 26.22 -2.84
N VAL A 432 -17.14 27.23 -2.60
CA VAL A 432 -17.17 28.10 -1.41
C VAL A 432 -18.47 28.91 -1.33
N LEU A 433 -19.04 29.26 -2.48
CA LEU A 433 -20.35 29.91 -2.57
C LEU A 433 -21.47 29.00 -2.10
N ARG A 434 -21.50 27.75 -2.58
CA ARG A 434 -22.51 26.74 -2.23
C ARG A 434 -22.58 26.52 -0.72
N TRP A 435 -21.42 26.54 -0.06
CA TRP A 435 -21.29 26.21 1.36
C TRP A 435 -21.27 27.43 2.30
N GLY A 436 -21.57 28.64 1.82
CA GLY A 436 -21.64 29.85 2.64
C GLY A 436 -20.28 30.39 3.12
N MET A 437 -19.17 29.91 2.56
CA MET A 437 -17.81 30.21 3.04
C MET A 437 -17.17 31.45 2.40
N VAL A 438 -17.86 32.16 1.50
CA VAL A 438 -17.31 33.27 0.69
C VAL A 438 -16.62 34.34 1.54
N TRP A 439 -17.24 34.74 2.65
CA TRP A 439 -16.72 35.80 3.50
C TRP A 439 -15.53 35.34 4.34
N GLU A 440 -15.54 34.09 4.79
CA GLU A 440 -14.42 33.50 5.51
C GLU A 440 -13.21 33.26 4.59
N SER A 441 -13.44 32.91 3.32
CA SER A 441 -12.38 32.87 2.29
C SER A 441 -11.72 34.25 2.10
N LYS A 442 -12.50 35.31 1.90
CA LYS A 442 -11.99 36.70 1.80
C LYS A 442 -11.24 37.14 3.06
N TRP A 443 -11.74 36.77 4.22
CA TRP A 443 -11.08 37.01 5.50
C TRP A 443 -9.72 36.31 5.56
N TYR A 444 -9.69 35.02 5.22
CA TYR A 444 -8.50 34.18 5.28
C TYR A 444 -7.39 34.67 4.35
N GLN A 445 -7.72 35.21 3.16
CA GLN A 445 -6.75 35.81 2.25
C GLN A 445 -5.93 36.94 2.91
N THR A 446 -6.53 37.69 3.84
CA THR A 446 -5.86 38.79 4.54
C THR A 446 -5.25 38.35 5.87
N VAL A 447 -6.01 37.64 6.70
CA VAL A 447 -5.64 37.35 8.09
C VAL A 447 -4.84 36.05 8.20
N LYS A 448 -4.97 35.14 7.23
CA LYS A 448 -4.35 33.80 7.20
C LYS A 448 -4.74 32.93 8.41
N ALA A 449 -5.95 33.12 8.91
CA ALA A 449 -6.54 32.36 10.02
C ALA A 449 -8.05 32.20 9.83
N PHE A 450 -8.56 31.01 10.16
CA PHE A 450 -10.00 30.76 10.24
C PHE A 450 -10.64 31.48 11.43
N VAL A 451 -11.93 31.80 11.31
CA VAL A 451 -12.69 32.57 12.30
C VAL A 451 -13.05 31.66 13.49
N PRO A 452 -12.70 32.04 14.73
CA PRO A 452 -13.09 31.29 15.92
C PRO A 452 -14.61 31.31 16.13
N HIS A 453 -15.12 30.32 16.87
CA HIS A 453 -16.52 30.32 17.30
C HIS A 453 -16.89 31.59 18.08
N GLY A 454 -18.08 32.15 17.84
CA GLY A 454 -18.52 33.42 18.43
C GLY A 454 -18.47 33.45 19.96
N GLY A 455 -18.78 32.34 20.63
CA GLY A 455 -18.68 32.24 22.09
C GLY A 455 -17.26 32.43 22.64
N LEU A 456 -16.21 32.17 21.86
CA LEU A 456 -14.82 32.45 22.25
C LEU A 456 -14.46 33.92 22.02
N ILE A 457 -14.94 34.50 20.92
CA ILE A 457 -14.79 35.93 20.60
C ILE A 457 -15.48 36.78 21.68
N GLU A 458 -16.75 36.47 21.99
CA GLU A 458 -17.57 37.19 22.98
C GLU A 458 -16.99 37.12 24.40
N ARG A 459 -16.21 36.08 24.70
CA ARG A 459 -15.48 35.90 25.97
C ARG A 459 -14.06 36.48 25.94
N GLY A 460 -13.68 37.17 24.87
CA GLY A 460 -12.40 37.88 24.74
C GLY A 460 -11.18 37.00 24.47
N LYS A 461 -11.37 35.74 24.02
CA LYS A 461 -10.26 34.82 23.71
C LYS A 461 -9.55 35.15 22.39
N ASN A 462 -10.20 35.90 21.51
CA ASN A 462 -9.67 36.28 20.20
C ASN A 462 -9.95 37.77 19.89
N PRO A 463 -9.25 38.72 20.55
CA PRO A 463 -9.45 40.15 20.31
C PRO A 463 -9.29 40.52 18.83
N GLY A 464 -10.15 41.41 18.33
CA GLY A 464 -10.14 41.89 16.94
C GLY A 464 -10.91 41.01 15.95
N PHE A 465 -11.27 39.77 16.31
CA PHE A 465 -12.09 38.91 15.45
C PHE A 465 -13.56 39.33 15.41
N GLU A 466 -14.02 40.21 16.30
CA GLU A 466 -15.34 40.84 16.20
C GLU A 466 -15.55 41.61 14.89
N TYR A 467 -14.46 42.07 14.24
CA TYR A 467 -14.50 42.75 12.95
C TYR A 467 -14.94 41.85 11.79
N PHE A 468 -14.92 40.52 11.94
CA PHE A 468 -15.42 39.63 10.89
C PHE A 468 -16.87 39.94 10.51
N LYS A 469 -17.71 40.30 11.50
CA LYS A 469 -19.10 40.71 11.28
C LYS A 469 -19.20 41.96 10.39
N ASP A 470 -18.25 42.88 10.52
CA ASP A 470 -18.19 44.10 9.70
C ASP A 470 -17.78 43.79 8.25
N VAL A 471 -16.89 42.81 8.06
CA VAL A 471 -16.49 42.28 6.74
C VAL A 471 -17.66 41.60 6.04
N ALA A 472 -18.40 40.74 6.76
CA ALA A 472 -19.56 40.04 6.22
C ALA A 472 -20.75 40.98 5.86
N THR A 473 -20.84 42.16 6.48
CA THR A 473 -21.98 43.09 6.33
C THR A 473 -21.70 44.34 5.47
N LYS A 474 -20.54 44.44 4.79
CA LYS A 474 -20.14 45.53 3.88
C LYS A 474 -20.16 46.96 4.48
N LYS A 475 -20.08 47.14 5.81
CA LYS A 475 -20.20 48.47 6.46
C LYS A 475 -18.86 49.20 6.65
N GLY A 476 -18.29 49.86 5.65
CA GLY A 476 -17.18 50.83 5.80
C GLY A 476 -15.76 50.34 5.44
N SER A 477 -14.77 51.23 5.47
CA SER A 477 -13.36 50.93 5.12
C SER A 477 -12.63 50.27 6.30
N HIS A 478 -12.56 48.93 6.28
CA HIS A 478 -11.96 48.12 7.35
C HIS A 478 -10.56 47.59 7.03
N LYS A 479 -10.01 47.92 5.86
CA LYS A 479 -8.72 47.42 5.39
C LYS A 479 -7.60 47.66 6.41
N ALA A 480 -7.54 48.86 7.01
CA ALA A 480 -6.54 49.19 8.03
C ALA A 480 -6.68 48.37 9.33
N LYS A 481 -7.92 48.10 9.79
CA LYS A 481 -8.18 47.27 10.97
C LYS A 481 -7.82 45.82 10.73
N MET A 482 -8.20 45.28 9.56
CA MET A 482 -7.85 43.91 9.16
C MET A 482 -6.34 43.74 9.00
N SER A 483 -5.64 44.71 8.41
CA SER A 483 -4.17 44.65 8.32
C SER A 483 -3.51 44.68 9.71
N LYS A 484 -4.05 45.46 10.66
CA LYS A 484 -3.57 45.47 12.05
C LYS A 484 -3.80 44.12 12.73
N LEU A 485 -4.99 43.52 12.57
CA LEU A 485 -5.28 42.20 13.10
C LEU A 485 -4.40 41.12 12.47
N ALA A 486 -4.19 41.14 11.16
CA ALA A 486 -3.31 40.19 10.48
C ALA A 486 -1.87 40.28 11.02
N ALA A 487 -1.38 41.49 11.29
CA ALA A 487 -0.08 41.68 11.94
C ALA A 487 -0.08 41.14 13.38
N GLU A 488 -1.16 41.33 14.14
CA GLU A 488 -1.30 40.79 15.50
C GLU A 488 -1.30 39.25 15.49
N VAL A 489 -2.17 38.62 14.69
CA VAL A 489 -2.22 37.16 14.47
C VAL A 489 -0.84 36.63 14.13
N ARG A 490 -0.15 37.25 13.16
CA ARG A 490 1.21 36.84 12.78
C ARG A 490 2.19 36.88 13.94
N ASN A 491 2.04 37.82 14.88
CA ASN A 491 2.97 38.02 15.99
C ASN A 491 2.61 37.21 17.25
N THR A 492 1.33 36.90 17.48
CA THR A 492 0.85 36.28 18.73
C THR A 492 0.48 34.80 18.56
N TRP A 493 0.02 34.39 17.37
CA TRP A 493 -0.39 33.00 17.12
C TRP A 493 0.81 32.08 16.92
N LYS A 494 0.55 30.79 17.09
CA LYS A 494 1.54 29.72 16.98
C LYS A 494 1.33 28.91 15.71
N ALA A 495 2.39 28.25 15.24
CA ALA A 495 2.24 27.22 14.23
C ALA A 495 1.35 26.09 14.79
N ASN A 496 0.50 25.51 13.94
CA ASN A 496 -0.10 24.23 14.23
C ASN A 496 1.01 23.18 14.14
N VAL A 497 1.62 22.82 15.27
CA VAL A 497 2.77 21.90 15.30
C VAL A 497 2.48 20.54 14.66
N THR A 498 1.20 20.15 14.51
CA THR A 498 0.81 18.88 13.86
C THR A 498 0.98 18.87 12.34
N ILE A 499 1.27 20.01 11.70
CA ILE A 499 1.62 20.09 10.26
C ILE A 499 3.09 19.71 9.99
N LEU A 500 3.91 19.65 11.04
CA LEU A 500 5.34 19.35 10.93
C LEU A 500 5.56 17.82 10.93
N ASN A 501 6.57 17.36 10.20
CA ASN A 501 6.85 15.92 10.00
C ASN A 501 7.40 15.19 11.24
N GLY A 502 7.59 15.88 12.36
CA GLY A 502 8.00 15.27 13.63
C GLY A 502 9.48 14.88 13.74
N GLU A 503 10.28 15.13 12.70
CA GLU A 503 11.71 14.81 12.67
C GLU A 503 12.59 16.06 12.59
N ASN A 504 12.12 17.09 11.87
CA ASN A 504 12.80 18.35 11.73
C ASN A 504 11.81 19.52 11.56
N GLU A 505 12.32 20.74 11.61
CA GLU A 505 11.54 21.96 11.37
C GLU A 505 11.46 22.29 9.87
N GLU A 506 11.52 21.27 8.99
CA GLU A 506 11.28 21.51 7.57
C GLU A 506 9.83 21.91 7.35
N TYR A 507 9.66 22.96 6.54
CA TYR A 507 8.35 23.49 6.23
C TYR A 507 7.64 22.60 5.21
N PRO A 508 6.31 22.51 5.29
CA PRO A 508 5.50 21.94 4.21
C PRO A 508 5.79 22.70 2.91
N ASP A 509 6.13 22.00 1.82
CA ASP A 509 6.26 22.60 0.47
C ASP A 509 4.95 22.43 -0.34
N ASP A 510 3.86 22.13 0.36
CA ASP A 510 2.54 21.93 -0.24
C ASP A 510 1.88 23.28 -0.55
N VAL A 511 1.41 23.38 -1.79
CA VAL A 511 0.48 24.44 -2.19
C VAL A 511 -0.92 23.89 -2.04
N LEU A 512 -1.72 24.49 -1.16
CA LEU A 512 -3.06 23.99 -0.85
C LEU A 512 -4.10 25.08 -1.03
N ASN A 513 -5.25 24.67 -1.56
CA ASN A 513 -6.47 25.44 -1.44
C ASN A 513 -7.16 25.05 -0.13
N ASP A 514 -6.90 25.84 0.92
CA ASP A 514 -7.36 25.59 2.28
C ASP A 514 -8.88 25.42 2.41
N LEU A 515 -9.66 26.00 1.49
CA LEU A 515 -11.12 25.98 1.53
C LEU A 515 -11.72 24.81 0.72
N GLU A 516 -11.00 24.29 -0.29
CA GLU A 516 -11.40 23.11 -1.05
C GLU A 516 -11.58 21.90 -0.11
N PHE A 517 -10.65 21.71 0.83
CA PHE A 517 -10.75 20.67 1.86
C PHE A 517 -12.02 20.81 2.72
N ILE A 518 -12.38 22.03 3.13
CA ILE A 518 -13.60 22.27 3.91
C ILE A 518 -14.84 22.02 3.05
N GLY A 519 -14.80 22.38 1.76
CA GLY A 519 -15.84 22.08 0.80
C GLY A 519 -16.15 20.57 0.72
N ARG A 520 -15.12 19.71 0.79
CA ARG A 520 -15.30 18.24 0.83
C ARG A 520 -15.97 17.75 2.12
N ILE A 521 -15.71 18.41 3.25
CA ILE A 521 -16.40 18.13 4.52
C ILE A 521 -17.88 18.53 4.42
N ALA A 522 -18.16 19.71 3.89
CA ALA A 522 -19.53 20.21 3.72
C ALA A 522 -20.35 19.33 2.76
N GLU A 523 -19.75 18.90 1.65
CA GLU A 523 -20.34 17.95 0.70
C GLU A 523 -20.66 16.60 1.35
N PHE A 524 -19.74 16.08 2.16
CA PHE A 524 -19.97 14.85 2.92
C PHE A 524 -21.12 15.02 3.93
N ASN A 525 -21.14 16.13 4.67
CA ASN A 525 -22.20 16.44 5.63
C ASN A 525 -23.58 16.45 4.95
N GLU A 526 -23.71 17.11 3.81
CA GLU A 526 -24.97 17.14 3.04
C GLU A 526 -25.37 15.74 2.58
N THR A 527 -24.43 14.98 2.00
CA THR A 527 -24.67 13.62 1.48
C THR A 527 -25.12 12.64 2.58
N HIS A 528 -24.67 12.87 3.81
CA HIS A 528 -24.98 12.06 5.00
C HIS A 528 -26.04 12.68 5.93
N ASP A 529 -26.80 13.68 5.44
CA ASP A 529 -27.87 14.40 6.17
C ASP A 529 -27.43 14.92 7.56
N LEU A 530 -26.15 15.31 7.69
CA LEU A 530 -25.58 15.91 8.89
C LEU A 530 -25.88 17.42 8.90
N LYS A 531 -26.77 17.85 9.78
CA LYS A 531 -27.26 19.23 9.81
C LYS A 531 -26.49 20.07 10.81
N ILE A 532 -26.14 21.28 10.38
CA ILE A 532 -25.64 22.31 11.29
C ILE A 532 -26.75 22.67 12.26
N SER A 533 -26.48 22.47 13.55
CA SER A 533 -27.49 22.67 14.61
C SER A 533 -27.75 24.15 14.94
N ASP A 534 -26.78 25.02 14.69
CA ASP A 534 -26.87 26.46 14.91
C ASP A 534 -26.73 27.25 13.60
N ILE A 535 -27.85 27.78 13.11
CA ILE A 535 -27.92 28.60 11.89
C ILE A 535 -27.06 29.87 12.03
N ARG A 536 -26.87 30.38 13.24
CA ARG A 536 -25.97 31.53 13.47
C ARG A 536 -24.53 31.13 13.16
N SER A 537 -24.12 29.94 13.58
CA SER A 537 -22.79 29.39 13.30
C SER A 537 -22.51 29.23 11.82
N GLU A 538 -23.46 28.71 11.06
CA GLU A 538 -23.36 28.58 9.60
C GLU A 538 -23.09 29.92 8.91
N ARG A 539 -23.68 31.01 9.41
CA ARG A 539 -23.52 32.35 8.83
C ARG A 539 -22.27 33.08 9.30
N GLU A 540 -21.93 32.98 10.59
CA GLU A 540 -20.91 33.81 11.23
C GLU A 540 -19.54 33.13 11.34
N TRP A 541 -19.44 31.79 11.23
CA TRP A 541 -18.18 31.03 11.23
C TRP A 541 -18.37 29.67 10.50
N PRO A 542 -18.65 29.71 9.18
CA PRO A 542 -19.04 28.53 8.40
C PRO A 542 -18.02 27.41 8.43
N VAL A 543 -16.71 27.70 8.40
CA VAL A 543 -15.67 26.64 8.44
C VAL A 543 -15.77 25.86 9.74
N PHE A 544 -15.85 26.56 10.88
CA PHE A 544 -16.00 25.93 12.19
C PHE A 544 -17.30 25.10 12.26
N ALA A 545 -18.40 25.63 11.71
CA ALA A 545 -19.70 24.96 11.70
C ALA A 545 -19.69 23.63 10.92
N HIS A 546 -19.12 23.63 9.71
CA HIS A 546 -19.03 22.42 8.86
C HIS A 546 -18.14 21.34 9.51
N VAL A 547 -16.96 21.73 10.00
CA VAL A 547 -16.02 20.80 10.65
C VAL A 547 -16.60 20.23 11.94
N MET A 548 -17.25 21.05 12.78
CA MET A 548 -17.87 20.55 14.01
C MET A 548 -19.13 19.73 13.77
N THR A 549 -19.87 19.97 12.68
CA THR A 549 -21.00 19.13 12.29
C THR A 549 -20.52 17.72 11.92
N PHE A 550 -19.42 17.64 11.16
CA PHE A 550 -18.79 16.37 10.81
C PHE A 550 -18.34 15.58 12.05
N PHE A 551 -17.55 16.20 12.94
CA PHE A 551 -17.13 15.57 14.18
C PHE A 551 -18.29 15.30 15.16
N GLY A 552 -19.35 16.11 15.11
CA GLY A 552 -20.61 15.86 15.81
C GLY A 552 -21.22 14.53 15.41
N GLY A 553 -21.28 14.24 14.10
CA GLY A 553 -21.71 12.95 13.58
C GLY A 553 -20.86 11.79 14.14
N VAL A 554 -19.54 11.92 14.14
CA VAL A 554 -18.62 10.91 14.71
C VAL A 554 -18.92 10.65 16.19
N MET A 555 -19.06 11.70 17.00
CA MET A 555 -19.36 11.57 18.43
C MET A 555 -20.68 10.86 18.69
N GLU A 556 -21.74 11.19 17.95
CA GLU A 556 -23.04 10.55 18.11
C GLU A 556 -22.97 9.04 17.82
N VAL A 557 -22.23 8.64 16.78
CA VAL A 557 -22.04 7.22 16.50
C VAL A 557 -21.27 6.50 17.62
N ILE A 558 -20.18 7.09 18.13
CA ILE A 558 -19.40 6.48 19.22
C ILE A 558 -20.29 6.28 20.46
N LYS A 559 -21.11 7.29 20.81
CA LYS A 559 -22.06 7.20 21.94
C LYS A 559 -23.11 6.11 21.76
N VAL A 560 -23.61 5.92 20.53
CA VAL A 560 -24.66 4.94 20.23
C VAL A 560 -24.10 3.52 20.15
N MET A 561 -22.95 3.33 19.49
CA MET A 561 -22.34 2.01 19.31
C MET A 561 -21.66 1.50 20.59
N LYS A 562 -21.14 2.39 21.44
CA LYS A 562 -20.48 2.08 22.72
C LYS A 562 -19.41 0.99 22.55
N ASN A 563 -19.55 -0.10 23.31
CA ASN A 563 -18.64 -1.25 23.32
C ASN A 563 -18.69 -2.12 22.04
N ARG A 564 -19.44 -1.73 21.01
CA ARG A 564 -19.50 -2.43 19.71
C ARG A 564 -18.52 -1.88 18.69
N LEU A 565 -17.98 -0.69 18.91
CA LEU A 565 -16.95 -0.09 18.06
C LEU A 565 -15.59 -0.27 18.74
N LYS A 566 -14.62 -0.77 17.99
CA LYS A 566 -13.21 -0.80 18.37
C LYS A 566 -12.40 -0.13 17.26
N VAL A 567 -11.61 0.87 17.61
CA VAL A 567 -10.62 1.50 16.73
C VAL A 567 -9.24 1.09 17.22
N GLU A 568 -8.44 0.56 16.30
CA GLU A 568 -7.07 0.13 16.50
C GLU A 568 -6.13 1.04 15.70
N ILE A 569 -5.05 1.46 16.34
CA ILE A 569 -4.04 2.38 15.80
C ILE A 569 -2.72 1.63 15.63
N ILE A 570 -2.21 1.58 14.40
CA ILE A 570 -0.95 0.91 14.04
C ILE A 570 -0.05 1.87 13.24
N CYS A 571 1.17 2.10 13.72
CA CYS A 571 2.21 2.80 12.99
C CYS A 571 3.12 1.79 12.28
N GLY A 572 3.02 1.70 10.95
CA GLY A 572 3.79 0.73 10.17
C GLY A 572 3.39 0.72 8.71
N GLU A 573 4.24 0.15 7.86
CA GLU A 573 3.96 0.03 6.43
C GLU A 573 2.88 -1.03 6.17
N VAL A 574 1.87 -0.68 5.35
CA VAL A 574 0.63 -1.46 5.13
C VAL A 574 0.90 -2.92 4.80
N ASN A 575 1.71 -3.21 3.79
CA ASN A 575 1.94 -4.58 3.33
C ASN A 575 2.69 -5.41 4.37
N SER A 576 3.66 -4.80 5.06
CA SER A 576 4.44 -5.42 6.13
C SER A 576 3.57 -5.76 7.35
N GLU A 577 2.67 -4.87 7.76
CA GLU A 577 1.74 -5.14 8.87
C GLU A 577 0.72 -6.23 8.51
N LEU A 578 0.16 -6.20 7.30
CA LEU A 578 -0.75 -7.24 6.82
C LEU A 578 -0.05 -8.60 6.69
N LEU A 579 1.21 -8.62 6.26
CA LEU A 579 2.03 -9.83 6.24
C LEU A 579 2.24 -10.39 7.66
N LYS A 580 2.55 -9.53 8.65
CA LYS A 580 2.71 -9.97 10.05
C LYS A 580 1.44 -10.63 10.57
N MET A 581 0.28 -10.01 10.31
CA MET A 581 -1.04 -10.55 10.67
C MET A 581 -1.28 -11.90 10.01
N LYS A 582 -1.04 -12.00 8.70
CA LYS A 582 -1.23 -13.24 7.92
C LYS A 582 -0.36 -14.40 8.43
N LEU A 583 0.91 -14.11 8.73
CA LEU A 583 1.86 -15.11 9.22
C LEU A 583 1.68 -15.43 10.72
N GLY A 584 0.81 -14.71 11.44
CA GLY A 584 0.61 -14.86 12.88
C GLY A 584 1.84 -14.45 13.69
N THR A 585 2.57 -13.45 13.20
CA THR A 585 3.82 -12.93 13.80
C THR A 585 3.62 -11.56 14.45
N ASP A 586 2.40 -11.04 14.44
CA ASP A 586 1.92 -9.84 15.14
C ASP A 586 1.72 -10.11 16.65
N SER A 587 2.76 -10.62 17.32
CA SER A 587 2.66 -11.18 18.68
C SER A 587 2.23 -10.20 19.78
N THR A 588 2.41 -8.90 19.55
CA THR A 588 1.98 -7.81 20.44
C THR A 588 0.50 -7.48 20.28
N ARG A 589 -0.12 -7.88 19.16
CA ARG A 589 -1.51 -7.61 18.84
C ARG A 589 -2.44 -8.63 19.52
N PRO A 590 -3.53 -8.19 20.17
CA PRO A 590 -4.43 -9.11 20.87
C PRO A 590 -4.97 -10.22 19.96
N GLU A 591 -4.94 -11.48 20.43
CA GLU A 591 -5.36 -12.65 19.63
C GLU A 591 -6.77 -12.52 19.06
N LYS A 592 -7.69 -11.94 19.84
CA LYS A 592 -9.10 -11.72 19.46
C LYS A 592 -9.33 -10.66 18.38
N PHE A 593 -8.31 -9.89 17.99
CA PHE A 593 -8.47 -8.87 16.96
C PHE A 593 -8.51 -9.50 15.56
N PRO A 594 -9.28 -8.91 14.63
CA PRO A 594 -9.44 -9.49 13.30
C PRO A 594 -8.13 -9.41 12.51
N ARG A 595 -7.78 -10.49 11.82
CA ARG A 595 -6.69 -10.53 10.82
C ARG A 595 -7.20 -10.62 9.39
N GLN A 596 -8.53 -10.64 9.24
CA GLN A 596 -9.22 -10.57 7.98
C GLN A 596 -10.24 -9.44 8.02
N PHE A 597 -10.40 -8.76 6.90
CA PHE A 597 -11.17 -7.52 6.80
C PHE A 597 -12.28 -7.62 5.77
N THR A 598 -13.43 -7.03 6.09
CA THR A 598 -14.60 -6.90 5.21
C THR A 598 -14.33 -5.90 4.09
N ARG A 599 -13.65 -4.80 4.40
CA ARG A 599 -13.27 -3.75 3.45
C ARG A 599 -11.90 -3.19 3.81
N MET A 600 -11.13 -2.87 2.79
CA MET A 600 -9.88 -2.13 2.94
C MET A 600 -9.87 -0.93 2.01
N TRP A 601 -9.48 0.22 2.54
CA TRP A 601 -9.09 1.38 1.75
C TRP A 601 -7.61 1.66 2.02
N VAL A 602 -6.82 1.81 0.96
CA VAL A 602 -5.37 2.00 1.10
C VAL A 602 -4.86 3.26 0.39
N SER A 603 -5.73 4.24 0.15
CA SER A 603 -5.38 5.50 -0.51
C SER A 603 -4.60 5.26 -1.81
N ASN A 604 -3.53 6.00 -2.08
CA ASN A 604 -2.59 5.77 -3.18
C ASN A 604 -1.36 4.93 -2.78
N VAL A 605 -1.39 4.20 -1.65
CA VAL A 605 -0.26 3.36 -1.22
C VAL A 605 0.23 2.41 -2.32
N PRO A 606 -0.63 1.75 -3.13
CA PRO A 606 -0.19 0.89 -4.21
C PRO A 606 0.73 1.54 -5.24
N ASP A 607 0.65 2.86 -5.46
CA ASP A 607 1.57 3.58 -6.36
C ASP A 607 3.04 3.45 -5.92
N TYR A 608 3.27 3.29 -4.62
CA TYR A 608 4.60 3.19 -4.01
C TYR A 608 5.00 1.75 -3.66
N THR A 609 4.05 0.81 -3.73
CA THR A 609 4.21 -0.55 -3.21
C THR A 609 3.94 -1.64 -4.26
N GLN A 610 4.42 -1.44 -5.49
CA GLN A 610 4.30 -2.39 -6.62
C GLN A 610 2.86 -2.59 -7.14
N GLY A 611 1.99 -1.60 -6.99
CA GLY A 611 0.65 -1.57 -7.58
C GLY A 611 -0.17 -2.83 -7.29
N THR A 612 -0.87 -3.32 -8.32
CA THR A 612 -1.75 -4.50 -8.22
C THR A 612 -1.04 -5.74 -7.68
N LEU A 613 0.25 -5.93 -7.97
CA LEU A 613 0.97 -7.12 -7.48
C LEU A 613 1.13 -7.09 -5.96
N GLY A 614 1.41 -5.92 -5.38
CA GLY A 614 1.48 -5.77 -3.93
C GLY A 614 0.12 -5.96 -3.26
N SER A 615 -0.92 -5.37 -3.82
CA SER A 615 -2.29 -5.56 -3.32
C SER A 615 -2.71 -7.04 -3.38
N ALA A 616 -2.37 -7.75 -4.46
CA ALA A 616 -2.67 -9.17 -4.61
C ALA A 616 -1.92 -10.04 -3.60
N LEU A 617 -0.67 -9.69 -3.27
CA LEU A 617 0.20 -10.48 -2.41
C LEU A 617 -0.12 -10.31 -0.92
N TYR A 618 -0.43 -9.08 -0.50
CA TYR A 618 -0.51 -8.70 0.91
C TYR A 618 -1.91 -8.33 1.39
N MET A 619 -2.70 -7.65 0.54
CA MET A 619 -4.02 -7.12 0.94
C MET A 619 -5.13 -8.13 0.72
N LEU A 620 -5.22 -8.72 -0.48
CA LEU A 620 -6.27 -9.67 -0.82
C LEU A 620 -6.32 -10.91 0.11
N PRO A 621 -5.20 -11.53 0.51
CA PRO A 621 -5.23 -12.67 1.43
C PRO A 621 -5.73 -12.31 2.83
N ALA A 622 -5.73 -11.03 3.18
CA ALA A 622 -6.27 -10.50 4.43
C ALA A 622 -7.73 -10.04 4.29
N LEU A 623 -8.44 -10.37 3.19
CA LEU A 623 -9.88 -10.18 3.10
C LEU A 623 -10.66 -11.37 3.67
N GLN A 624 -11.89 -11.12 4.13
CA GLN A 624 -12.81 -12.17 4.53
C GLN A 624 -13.38 -12.89 3.29
N ASN A 625 -13.46 -14.21 3.34
CA ASN A 625 -13.97 -15.03 2.23
C ASN A 625 -15.48 -15.28 2.29
N ASP A 626 -16.11 -15.10 3.46
CA ASP A 626 -17.51 -15.42 3.70
C ASP A 626 -18.44 -14.19 3.57
N ILE A 627 -17.88 -12.98 3.54
CA ILE A 627 -18.59 -11.72 3.29
C ILE A 627 -18.09 -11.17 1.95
N PRO A 628 -18.94 -10.54 1.10
CA PRO A 628 -18.45 -9.83 -0.07
C PRO A 628 -17.44 -8.78 0.36
N SER A 629 -16.15 -9.08 0.17
CA SER A 629 -15.02 -8.30 0.68
C SER A 629 -14.16 -7.78 -0.46
N ALA A 630 -13.54 -6.63 -0.26
CA ALA A 630 -12.77 -5.96 -1.31
C ALA A 630 -11.75 -4.99 -0.70
N VAL A 631 -10.71 -4.71 -1.48
CA VAL A 631 -9.73 -3.65 -1.23
C VAL A 631 -9.77 -2.64 -2.37
N SER A 632 -9.74 -1.36 -2.02
CA SER A 632 -9.72 -0.27 -3.00
C SER A 632 -8.64 0.76 -2.72
N ALA A 633 -8.18 1.38 -3.80
CA ALA A 633 -7.09 2.35 -3.81
C ALA A 633 -7.27 3.38 -4.94
N ASN A 634 -6.69 4.56 -4.78
CA ASN A 634 -6.53 5.53 -5.86
C ASN A 634 -5.19 5.31 -6.59
N CYS A 635 -5.15 5.64 -7.88
CA CYS A 635 -3.90 5.86 -8.61
C CYS A 635 -3.70 7.37 -8.76
N LEU A 636 -2.87 7.99 -7.92
CA LEU A 636 -2.66 9.45 -7.90
C LEU A 636 -1.28 9.84 -8.42
N LEU A 637 -0.23 9.13 -8.00
CA LEU A 637 1.14 9.43 -8.43
C LEU A 637 1.31 9.13 -9.92
N ASN A 638 0.65 8.07 -10.40
CA ASN A 638 0.88 7.52 -11.73
C ASN A 638 -0.29 7.75 -12.71
N SER A 639 -1.32 8.52 -12.34
CA SER A 639 -2.56 8.67 -13.12
C SER A 639 -2.33 9.13 -14.57
N GLY A 640 -1.40 10.06 -14.78
CA GLY A 640 -1.05 10.57 -16.12
C GLY A 640 -0.15 9.66 -16.96
N ILE A 641 0.26 8.48 -16.45
CA ILE A 641 1.28 7.65 -17.09
C ILE A 641 0.68 6.63 -18.05
N TRP A 642 -0.42 5.99 -17.66
CA TRP A 642 -0.90 4.81 -18.37
C TRP A 642 -1.88 5.18 -19.48
N LYS A 643 -1.76 4.48 -20.61
CA LYS A 643 -2.66 4.68 -21.74
C LYS A 643 -4.01 4.01 -21.57
N ASN A 644 -4.03 2.89 -20.83
CA ASN A 644 -5.20 2.05 -20.60
C ASN A 644 -4.91 1.06 -19.46
N LEU A 645 -5.93 0.31 -19.06
CA LEU A 645 -5.83 -0.70 -18.00
C LEU A 645 -4.82 -1.80 -18.34
N ASP A 646 -4.75 -2.25 -19.60
CA ASP A 646 -3.77 -3.26 -20.01
C ASP A 646 -2.34 -2.83 -19.66
N GLU A 647 -1.98 -1.57 -19.93
CA GLU A 647 -0.66 -1.02 -19.60
C GLU A 647 -0.43 -0.90 -18.08
N PHE A 648 -1.44 -0.45 -17.33
CA PHE A 648 -1.38 -0.34 -15.86
C PHE A 648 -1.10 -1.71 -15.21
N TYR A 649 -1.93 -2.71 -15.48
CA TYR A 649 -1.80 -4.03 -14.87
C TYR A 649 -0.56 -4.77 -15.36
N PHE A 650 -0.22 -4.64 -16.64
CA PHE A 650 0.95 -5.27 -17.21
C PHE A 650 2.24 -4.79 -16.54
N ASN A 651 2.40 -3.49 -16.31
CA ASN A 651 3.62 -2.95 -15.72
C ASN A 651 3.82 -3.35 -14.25
N TYR A 652 2.74 -3.56 -13.49
CA TYR A 652 2.85 -4.01 -12.10
C TYR A 652 2.97 -5.51 -11.93
N THR A 653 2.36 -6.30 -12.82
CA THR A 653 2.17 -7.76 -12.62
C THR A 653 2.79 -8.64 -13.70
N MET A 654 3.20 -8.07 -14.84
CA MET A 654 3.50 -8.78 -16.09
C MET A 654 2.31 -9.60 -16.64
N LEU A 655 1.08 -9.29 -16.22
CA LEU A 655 -0.18 -9.90 -16.65
C LEU A 655 -1.16 -8.84 -17.15
N LEU A 656 -2.06 -9.23 -18.04
CA LEU A 656 -3.17 -8.40 -18.46
C LEU A 656 -4.36 -8.56 -17.50
N PRO A 657 -5.30 -7.59 -17.45
CA PRO A 657 -6.44 -7.64 -16.52
C PRO A 657 -7.20 -8.98 -16.57
N ARG A 658 -7.44 -9.49 -17.78
CA ARG A 658 -8.12 -10.78 -18.01
C ARG A 658 -7.39 -12.01 -17.47
N ASP A 659 -6.08 -11.91 -17.26
CA ASP A 659 -5.23 -13.00 -16.80
C ASP A 659 -5.04 -12.99 -15.27
N LEU A 660 -5.37 -11.88 -14.59
CA LEU A 660 -5.19 -11.74 -13.13
C LEU A 660 -5.98 -12.76 -12.33
N ASP A 661 -7.25 -13.00 -12.69
CA ASP A 661 -8.04 -14.03 -12.01
C ASP A 661 -7.35 -15.38 -12.21
N ARG A 662 -7.07 -15.75 -13.46
CA ARG A 662 -6.49 -17.05 -13.81
C ARG A 662 -5.18 -17.32 -13.04
N TYR A 663 -4.26 -16.36 -12.96
CA TYR A 663 -2.95 -16.54 -12.35
C TYR A 663 -2.91 -16.30 -10.83
N LEU A 664 -3.65 -15.32 -10.34
CA LEU A 664 -3.52 -14.83 -8.95
C LEU A 664 -4.82 -14.94 -8.14
N GLY A 665 -5.94 -15.32 -8.78
CA GLY A 665 -7.27 -15.33 -8.16
C GLY A 665 -7.74 -13.94 -7.77
N VAL A 666 -7.47 -12.95 -8.64
CA VAL A 666 -7.86 -11.56 -8.44
C VAL A 666 -8.88 -11.15 -9.48
N HIS A 667 -10.04 -10.73 -9.01
CA HIS A 667 -11.07 -10.10 -9.83
C HIS A 667 -10.98 -8.59 -9.73
N THR A 668 -10.90 -7.90 -10.86
CA THR A 668 -10.85 -6.44 -10.94
C THR A 668 -12.21 -5.91 -11.39
N VAL A 669 -12.78 -4.95 -10.66
CA VAL A 669 -13.90 -4.15 -11.17
C VAL A 669 -13.31 -2.80 -11.52
N THR A 670 -13.31 -2.48 -12.80
CA THR A 670 -12.72 -1.24 -13.29
C THR A 670 -13.61 -0.74 -14.43
N SER A 671 -14.24 0.42 -14.27
CA SER A 671 -14.87 1.15 -15.38
C SER A 671 -13.83 1.38 -16.51
N PRO A 672 -14.23 1.38 -17.79
CA PRO A 672 -13.30 1.51 -18.91
C PRO A 672 -12.49 2.83 -18.93
N ASP A 673 -12.98 3.88 -18.26
CA ASP A 673 -12.44 5.24 -18.31
C ASP A 673 -11.38 5.55 -17.21
N ILE A 674 -11.01 4.55 -16.39
CA ILE A 674 -10.50 4.73 -15.02
C ILE A 674 -9.07 5.23 -14.83
N VAL A 675 -8.20 5.09 -15.82
CA VAL A 675 -6.76 5.20 -15.59
C VAL A 675 -6.32 6.56 -15.04
N MET A 676 -7.09 7.62 -15.31
CA MET A 676 -6.67 8.98 -15.02
C MET A 676 -7.25 9.60 -13.75
N THR A 677 -8.34 9.07 -13.17
CA THR A 677 -9.05 9.76 -12.05
C THR A 677 -9.84 8.87 -11.07
N ASP A 678 -9.93 7.56 -11.27
CA ASP A 678 -10.89 6.72 -10.53
C ASP A 678 -10.26 5.65 -9.63
N ILE A 679 -11.11 5.06 -8.79
CA ILE A 679 -10.77 4.07 -7.78
C ILE A 679 -10.56 2.69 -8.40
N GLN A 680 -9.42 2.08 -8.08
CA GLN A 680 -9.17 0.68 -8.37
C GLN A 680 -9.74 -0.19 -7.25
N THR A 681 -10.69 -1.07 -7.59
CA THR A 681 -11.27 -2.04 -6.65
C THR A 681 -10.92 -3.48 -7.03
N LEU A 682 -10.35 -4.22 -6.07
CA LEU A 682 -9.96 -5.62 -6.22
C LEU A 682 -10.79 -6.51 -5.30
N PHE A 683 -11.30 -7.61 -5.86
CA PHE A 683 -12.05 -8.64 -5.17
C PHE A 683 -11.26 -9.96 -5.15
N PRO A 684 -11.30 -10.69 -4.03
CA PRO A 684 -10.66 -12.00 -3.94
C PRO A 684 -11.51 -13.06 -4.66
N THR A 685 -10.85 -13.97 -5.38
CA THR A 685 -11.43 -15.24 -5.81
C THR A 685 -11.21 -16.29 -4.71
N ALA A 686 -12.12 -17.26 -4.59
CA ALA A 686 -11.96 -18.33 -3.60
C ALA A 686 -10.67 -19.13 -3.81
N HIS A 687 -9.84 -19.20 -2.77
CA HIS A 687 -8.58 -19.96 -2.73
C HIS A 687 -8.71 -21.22 -1.83
N PRO A 688 -8.00 -22.32 -2.15
CA PRO A 688 -7.22 -22.53 -3.36
C PRO A 688 -8.13 -22.76 -4.58
N ARG A 689 -7.66 -22.33 -5.76
CA ARG A 689 -8.33 -22.59 -7.04
C ARG A 689 -8.03 -24.01 -7.51
N PRO A 690 -8.98 -24.68 -8.21
CA PRO A 690 -8.70 -25.97 -8.83
C PRO A 690 -7.64 -25.82 -9.93
N LEU A 691 -6.74 -26.80 -10.06
CA LEU A 691 -5.64 -26.76 -11.03
C LEU A 691 -6.13 -26.59 -12.47
N SER A 692 -7.33 -27.12 -12.78
CA SER A 692 -7.98 -26.96 -14.08
C SER A 692 -8.37 -25.51 -14.42
N ALA A 693 -8.50 -24.63 -13.43
CA ALA A 693 -8.75 -23.20 -13.62
C ALA A 693 -7.46 -22.36 -13.64
N LEU A 694 -6.31 -22.97 -13.32
CA LEU A 694 -5.02 -22.31 -13.28
C LEU A 694 -4.27 -22.43 -14.63
N PRO A 695 -3.26 -21.59 -14.88
CA PRO A 695 -2.29 -21.78 -15.94
C PRO A 695 -1.55 -23.11 -15.80
N SER A 696 -1.16 -23.67 -16.95
CA SER A 696 -0.27 -24.81 -16.99
C SER A 696 1.09 -24.48 -16.34
N ARG A 697 1.84 -25.52 -15.98
CA ARG A 697 3.19 -25.37 -15.43
C ARG A 697 4.09 -24.50 -16.30
N GLU A 698 4.04 -24.69 -17.61
CA GLU A 698 4.88 -23.94 -18.55
C GLU A 698 4.47 -22.47 -18.62
N GLU A 699 3.17 -22.17 -18.63
CA GLU A 699 2.65 -20.80 -18.57
C GLU A 699 3.04 -20.10 -17.26
N LEU A 700 2.93 -20.80 -16.12
CA LEU A 700 3.37 -20.29 -14.82
C LEU A 700 4.87 -19.97 -14.84
N HIS A 701 5.70 -20.90 -15.30
CA HIS A 701 7.16 -20.73 -15.34
C HIS A 701 7.54 -19.58 -16.28
N GLU A 702 6.91 -19.46 -17.44
CA GLU A 702 7.13 -18.35 -18.38
C GLU A 702 6.80 -16.98 -17.73
N TRP A 703 5.67 -16.87 -17.05
CA TRP A 703 5.30 -15.65 -16.32
C TRP A 703 6.28 -15.34 -15.18
N LEU A 704 6.64 -16.33 -14.37
CA LEU A 704 7.61 -16.15 -13.27
C LEU A 704 8.99 -15.70 -13.78
N LYS A 705 9.45 -16.23 -14.91
CA LYS A 705 10.69 -15.76 -15.55
C LYS A 705 10.59 -14.28 -15.95
N ARG A 706 9.49 -13.88 -16.60
CA ARG A 706 9.25 -12.47 -17.00
C ARG A 706 9.22 -11.54 -15.80
N LEU A 707 8.51 -11.94 -14.75
CA LEU A 707 8.38 -11.17 -13.52
C LEU A 707 9.72 -11.09 -12.76
N LEU A 708 10.48 -12.18 -12.67
CA LEU A 708 11.80 -12.17 -12.05
C LEU A 708 12.76 -11.22 -12.78
N LEU A 709 12.83 -11.33 -14.11
CA LEU A 709 13.65 -10.42 -14.92
C LEU A 709 13.22 -8.96 -14.77
N TRP A 710 11.91 -8.71 -14.67
CA TRP A 710 11.36 -7.39 -14.41
C TRP A 710 11.78 -6.82 -13.05
N LEU A 711 11.78 -7.63 -11.98
CA LEU A 711 12.14 -7.17 -10.64
C LEU A 711 13.64 -6.88 -10.49
N VAL A 712 14.49 -7.68 -11.14
CA VAL A 712 15.95 -7.52 -11.08
C VAL A 712 16.46 -6.44 -12.04
N TYR A 713 15.74 -6.17 -13.14
CA TYR A 713 16.05 -5.13 -14.11
C TYR A 713 14.78 -4.63 -14.83
N PRO A 714 14.10 -3.60 -14.30
CA PRO A 714 12.82 -3.13 -14.86
C PRO A 714 12.97 -2.25 -16.10
N GLY A 715 14.15 -1.74 -16.42
CA GLY A 715 14.32 -0.66 -17.41
C GLY A 715 14.32 0.71 -16.75
N ARG A 716 14.24 1.78 -17.54
CA ARG A 716 14.49 3.15 -17.08
C ARG A 716 13.18 3.91 -16.86
N PRO A 717 12.83 4.33 -15.63
CA PRO A 717 11.70 5.19 -15.44
C PRO A 717 11.97 6.58 -16.02
N LYS A 718 10.89 7.29 -16.33
CA LYS A 718 10.94 8.70 -16.70
C LYS A 718 11.00 9.58 -15.45
N ALA A 719 11.37 10.85 -15.64
CA ALA A 719 11.26 11.84 -14.58
C ALA A 719 9.79 12.09 -14.21
N ARG A 720 9.54 12.65 -13.01
CA ARG A 720 8.22 13.14 -12.63
C ARG A 720 7.71 14.15 -13.69
N PRO A 721 6.41 14.19 -14.01
CA PRO A 721 5.32 13.45 -13.37
C PRO A 721 5.15 11.99 -13.85
N SER A 722 5.97 11.49 -14.79
CA SER A 722 5.79 10.16 -15.38
C SER A 722 6.67 9.06 -14.75
N LEU A 723 6.92 9.13 -13.45
CA LEU A 723 7.82 8.24 -12.72
C LEU A 723 7.09 6.98 -12.23
N ILE A 724 7.46 5.80 -12.73
CA ILE A 724 7.00 4.51 -12.21
C ILE A 724 8.05 3.94 -11.25
N ILE A 725 7.63 3.55 -10.05
CA ILE A 725 8.50 2.97 -9.01
C ILE A 725 8.31 1.45 -8.96
N ILE A 726 9.42 0.70 -8.98
CA ILE A 726 9.45 -0.78 -8.87
C ILE A 726 10.16 -1.18 -7.58
N PRO A 727 9.46 -1.07 -6.43
CA PRO A 727 10.08 -1.12 -5.12
C PRO A 727 10.43 -2.53 -4.66
N PHE A 728 9.83 -3.59 -5.20
CA PHE A 728 10.00 -4.94 -4.65
C PHE A 728 11.45 -5.44 -4.67
N SER A 729 11.86 -6.04 -3.56
CA SER A 729 13.11 -6.80 -3.43
C SER A 729 12.89 -8.28 -3.78
N LEU A 730 13.96 -9.07 -3.81
CA LEU A 730 13.84 -10.53 -3.97
C LEU A 730 13.12 -11.21 -2.80
N VAL A 731 13.02 -10.57 -1.63
CA VAL A 731 12.20 -11.05 -0.52
C VAL A 731 10.73 -11.12 -0.95
N ALA A 732 10.20 -10.05 -1.57
CA ALA A 732 8.83 -10.03 -2.06
C ALA A 732 8.59 -11.08 -3.15
N PHE A 733 9.59 -11.35 -4.01
CA PHE A 733 9.52 -12.42 -5.00
C PHE A 733 9.47 -13.81 -4.34
N THR A 734 10.30 -14.08 -3.33
CA THR A 734 10.23 -15.35 -2.57
C THR A 734 8.89 -15.50 -1.85
N GLN A 735 8.33 -14.42 -1.32
CA GLN A 735 6.98 -14.44 -0.75
C GLN A 735 5.91 -14.73 -1.80
N LEU A 736 5.99 -14.12 -2.98
CA LEU A 736 5.10 -14.48 -4.11
C LEU A 736 5.15 -15.98 -4.40
N LEU A 737 6.34 -16.58 -4.46
CA LEU A 737 6.47 -18.03 -4.67
C LEU A 737 5.75 -18.83 -3.57
N ALA A 738 5.84 -18.41 -2.30
CA ALA A 738 5.09 -19.04 -1.22
C ALA A 738 3.57 -18.87 -1.40
N GLU A 739 3.12 -17.70 -1.81
CA GLU A 739 1.70 -17.39 -1.98
C GLU A 739 1.02 -18.11 -3.14
N LEU A 740 1.76 -18.44 -4.19
CA LEU A 740 1.25 -19.25 -5.29
C LEU A 740 0.77 -20.63 -4.82
N ASN A 741 1.33 -21.18 -3.74
CA ASN A 741 0.79 -22.40 -3.14
C ASN A 741 -0.61 -22.17 -2.54
N GLY A 742 -0.83 -21.03 -1.90
CA GLY A 742 -2.14 -20.61 -1.37
C GLY A 742 -3.18 -20.37 -2.47
N VAL A 743 -2.75 -19.84 -3.62
CA VAL A 743 -3.61 -19.71 -4.82
C VAL A 743 -4.04 -21.08 -5.35
N GLY A 744 -3.23 -22.13 -5.18
CA GLY A 744 -3.56 -23.51 -5.56
C GLY A 744 -2.52 -24.20 -6.44
N TYR A 745 -1.39 -23.55 -6.74
CA TYR A 745 -0.34 -24.18 -7.54
C TYR A 745 0.39 -25.29 -6.75
N PRO A 746 0.71 -26.43 -7.41
CA PRO A 746 1.45 -27.50 -6.76
C PRO A 746 2.85 -27.04 -6.30
N SER A 747 3.19 -27.33 -5.03
CA SER A 747 4.50 -26.99 -4.44
C SER A 747 5.71 -27.41 -5.28
N HIS A 748 5.63 -28.57 -5.95
CA HIS A 748 6.72 -29.06 -6.79
C HIS A 748 6.88 -28.26 -8.09
N TRP A 749 5.83 -27.60 -8.62
CA TRP A 749 5.98 -26.70 -9.77
C TRP A 749 6.75 -25.42 -9.38
N ILE A 750 6.47 -24.89 -8.19
CA ILE A 750 7.12 -23.69 -7.65
C ILE A 750 8.59 -24.01 -7.32
N SER A 751 8.83 -25.15 -6.65
CA SER A 751 10.17 -25.64 -6.34
C SER A 751 11.00 -25.86 -7.61
N ASP A 752 10.46 -26.54 -8.62
CA ASP A 752 11.17 -26.79 -9.88
C ASP A 752 11.61 -25.49 -10.57
N PHE A 753 10.78 -24.43 -10.53
CA PHE A 753 11.15 -23.12 -11.06
C PHE A 753 12.32 -22.51 -10.30
N LEU A 754 12.21 -22.39 -8.97
CA LEU A 754 13.25 -21.76 -8.16
C LEU A 754 14.55 -22.59 -8.16
N GLN A 755 14.47 -23.91 -8.18
CA GLN A 755 15.63 -24.79 -8.33
C GLN A 755 16.36 -24.51 -9.65
N SER A 756 15.63 -24.29 -10.76
CA SER A 756 16.26 -23.92 -12.05
C SER A 756 17.00 -22.58 -12.01
N VAL A 757 16.53 -21.63 -11.18
CA VAL A 757 17.19 -20.36 -10.93
C VAL A 757 18.49 -20.58 -10.14
N LEU A 758 18.42 -21.33 -9.04
CA LEU A 758 19.56 -21.61 -8.15
C LEU A 758 20.66 -22.44 -8.83
N ASP A 759 20.26 -23.39 -9.68
CA ASP A 759 21.17 -24.25 -10.43
C ASP A 759 21.77 -23.56 -11.67
N GLY A 760 21.29 -22.35 -12.01
CA GLY A 760 21.73 -21.63 -13.21
C GLY A 760 21.31 -22.30 -14.52
N THR A 761 20.23 -23.08 -14.51
CA THR A 761 19.71 -23.82 -15.67
C THR A 761 18.49 -23.15 -16.31
N MET A 762 18.03 -22.03 -15.76
CA MET A 762 16.90 -21.27 -16.29
C MET A 762 17.19 -20.77 -17.72
N GLN A 763 16.26 -21.06 -18.63
CA GLN A 763 16.28 -20.59 -20.02
C GLN A 763 15.07 -19.71 -20.33
N ALA A 764 15.28 -18.69 -21.16
CA ALA A 764 14.24 -17.78 -21.63
C ALA A 764 14.35 -17.55 -23.14
N ASN A 765 13.22 -17.28 -23.79
CA ASN A 765 13.11 -16.89 -25.19
C ASN A 765 12.65 -15.43 -25.32
N PHE A 766 13.00 -14.60 -24.35
CA PHE A 766 12.80 -13.15 -24.32
C PHE A 766 13.95 -12.54 -23.53
N THR A 767 14.23 -11.27 -23.79
CA THR A 767 15.40 -10.58 -23.22
C THR A 767 15.00 -9.58 -22.16
N THR A 768 15.97 -9.20 -21.34
CA THR A 768 15.85 -8.16 -20.32
C THR A 768 15.40 -6.85 -20.97
N TYR A 769 14.37 -6.21 -20.41
CA TYR A 769 13.85 -4.95 -20.95
C TYR A 769 14.78 -3.78 -20.58
N ILE A 770 15.33 -3.10 -21.59
CA ILE A 770 16.27 -1.98 -21.40
C ILE A 770 15.69 -0.61 -21.82
N GLY A 771 14.41 -0.57 -22.17
CA GLY A 771 13.73 0.65 -22.63
C GLY A 771 13.23 1.54 -21.48
N GLU A 772 12.45 2.56 -21.84
CA GLU A 772 11.82 3.46 -20.89
C GLU A 772 10.47 2.93 -20.38
N LEU A 773 10.14 3.23 -19.13
CA LEU A 773 8.82 2.94 -18.57
C LEU A 773 7.77 3.99 -19.01
N PRO A 774 6.50 3.62 -19.17
CA PRO A 774 5.91 2.27 -19.02
C PRO A 774 6.34 1.30 -20.12
N ARG A 775 6.58 0.04 -19.73
CA ARG A 775 6.89 -1.06 -20.65
C ARG A 775 5.66 -1.31 -21.54
N PRO A 776 5.82 -1.33 -22.87
CA PRO A 776 4.70 -1.50 -23.78
C PRO A 776 4.17 -2.94 -23.73
N VAL A 777 2.84 -3.10 -23.72
CA VAL A 777 2.17 -4.42 -23.71
C VAL A 777 2.57 -5.29 -24.91
N SER A 778 2.95 -4.68 -26.05
CA SER A 778 3.45 -5.41 -27.22
C SER A 778 4.73 -6.23 -26.94
N ASP A 779 5.44 -5.92 -25.85
CA ASP A 779 6.63 -6.64 -25.41
C ASP A 779 6.33 -8.10 -24.98
N LEU A 780 5.10 -8.40 -24.56
CA LEU A 780 4.65 -9.79 -24.30
C LEU A 780 4.80 -10.69 -25.52
N LYS A 781 4.68 -10.14 -26.73
CA LYS A 781 4.75 -10.89 -28.00
C LYS A 781 6.16 -10.97 -28.56
N LYS A 782 7.14 -10.28 -27.97
CA LYS A 782 8.52 -10.34 -28.44
C LYS A 782 9.15 -11.65 -28.01
N VAL A 783 9.64 -12.39 -28.99
CA VAL A 783 10.33 -13.66 -28.83
C VAL A 783 11.73 -13.52 -29.41
N THR A 784 12.71 -14.07 -28.71
CA THR A 784 14.10 -14.19 -29.13
C THR A 784 14.49 -15.66 -29.16
N GLU A 785 15.70 -15.94 -29.63
CA GLU A 785 16.27 -17.28 -29.48
C GLU A 785 16.36 -17.67 -28.00
N LEU A 786 16.17 -18.98 -27.75
CA LEU A 786 16.27 -19.56 -26.43
C LEU A 786 17.71 -19.45 -25.93
N HIS A 787 17.90 -18.84 -24.76
CA HIS A 787 19.21 -18.64 -24.16
C HIS A 787 19.18 -18.91 -22.66
N ASN A 788 20.35 -19.19 -22.09
CA ASN A 788 20.52 -19.33 -20.65
C ASN A 788 20.51 -17.95 -19.98
N VAL A 789 19.75 -17.82 -18.90
CA VAL A 789 19.69 -16.61 -18.11
C VAL A 789 20.67 -16.71 -16.95
N ARG A 790 21.52 -15.70 -16.76
CA ARG A 790 22.45 -15.65 -15.63
C ARG A 790 21.89 -14.86 -14.46
N LEU A 791 21.64 -15.57 -13.35
CA LEU A 791 21.17 -15.01 -12.08
C LEU A 791 22.15 -15.22 -10.91
N ASP A 792 23.35 -15.73 -11.19
CA ASP A 792 24.40 -15.87 -10.18
C ASP A 792 24.77 -14.59 -9.40
N PRO A 793 24.61 -13.36 -9.95
CA PRO A 793 24.79 -12.15 -9.15
C PRO A 793 23.85 -12.07 -7.93
N TRP A 794 22.65 -12.66 -7.98
CA TRP A 794 21.70 -12.62 -6.86
C TRP A 794 21.83 -13.80 -5.90
N HIS A 795 22.79 -14.72 -6.11
CA HIS A 795 22.94 -15.90 -5.26
C HIS A 795 23.20 -15.56 -3.78
N ALA A 796 23.92 -14.47 -3.47
CA ALA A 796 24.14 -14.07 -2.08
C ALA A 796 22.85 -13.63 -1.38
N GLU A 797 21.93 -13.00 -2.11
CA GLU A 797 20.62 -12.62 -1.60
C GLU A 797 19.70 -13.84 -1.45
N PHE A 798 19.62 -14.71 -2.45
CA PHE A 798 18.87 -15.97 -2.34
C PHE A 798 19.39 -16.86 -1.20
N GLU A 799 20.70 -16.97 -1.02
CA GLU A 799 21.31 -17.67 0.11
C GLU A 799 20.80 -17.11 1.43
N THR A 800 20.84 -15.78 1.59
CA THR A 800 20.41 -15.10 2.82
C THR A 800 18.93 -15.34 3.11
N ILE A 801 18.06 -15.21 2.11
CA ILE A 801 16.62 -15.42 2.25
C ILE A 801 16.35 -16.89 2.60
N LEU A 802 16.83 -17.82 1.78
CA LEU A 802 16.49 -19.24 1.89
C LEU A 802 17.10 -19.89 3.14
N ALA A 803 18.34 -19.55 3.52
CA ALA A 803 18.94 -20.05 4.76
C ALA A 803 18.15 -19.61 6.01
N SER A 804 17.51 -18.45 5.94
CA SER A 804 16.76 -17.87 7.06
C SER A 804 15.30 -18.30 7.12
N THR A 805 14.70 -18.74 6.02
CA THR A 805 13.24 -18.92 5.92
C THR A 805 12.78 -20.24 5.29
N LYS A 806 13.68 -21.20 5.01
CA LYS A 806 13.34 -22.45 4.28
C LYS A 806 12.17 -23.24 4.86
N HIS A 807 11.96 -23.26 6.17
CA HIS A 807 10.88 -23.98 6.83
C HIS A 807 9.55 -23.21 6.81
N ALA A 808 9.57 -21.90 6.51
CA ALA A 808 8.35 -21.12 6.29
C ALA A 808 7.79 -21.29 4.87
N LEU A 809 8.59 -21.81 3.93
CA LEU A 809 8.17 -22.01 2.54
C LEU A 809 7.29 -23.27 2.41
N PRO A 810 6.19 -23.22 1.63
CA PRO A 810 5.30 -24.36 1.44
C PRO A 810 5.81 -25.39 0.41
N PHE A 811 7.12 -25.38 0.13
CA PHE A 811 7.78 -26.23 -0.84
C PHE A 811 9.23 -26.47 -0.44
N ALA A 812 9.77 -27.63 -0.83
CA ALA A 812 11.13 -28.04 -0.48
C ALA A 812 12.12 -27.64 -1.58
N LEU A 813 13.37 -27.33 -1.22
CA LEU A 813 14.46 -27.00 -2.14
C LEU A 813 15.75 -27.72 -1.73
N LEU A 814 16.58 -28.07 -2.72
CA LEU A 814 17.97 -28.43 -2.47
C LEU A 814 18.81 -27.16 -2.61
N LEU A 815 19.30 -26.63 -1.49
CA LEU A 815 20.20 -25.49 -1.51
C LEU A 815 21.54 -25.92 -2.13
N PRO A 816 22.18 -25.07 -2.96
CA PRO A 816 23.53 -25.31 -3.44
C PRO A 816 24.50 -25.56 -2.29
N ASP A 817 25.47 -26.46 -2.44
CA ASP A 817 26.37 -26.87 -1.34
C ASP A 817 27.20 -25.70 -0.76
N GLN A 818 27.41 -24.63 -1.53
CA GLN A 818 28.10 -23.41 -1.12
C GLN A 818 27.21 -22.37 -0.41
N PHE A 819 25.92 -22.64 -0.25
CA PHE A 819 24.99 -21.76 0.47
C PHE A 819 25.04 -22.05 1.96
N ALA A 820 24.84 -21.00 2.75
CA ALA A 820 24.47 -21.13 4.14
C ALA A 820 23.25 -22.04 4.30
N SER A 821 23.29 -22.91 5.30
CA SER A 821 22.26 -23.92 5.54
C SER A 821 21.33 -23.57 6.70
N THR A 822 21.76 -22.63 7.55
CA THR A 822 21.09 -22.22 8.79
C THR A 822 21.08 -20.69 8.95
N PRO A 823 20.11 -20.11 9.69
CA PRO A 823 20.09 -18.68 9.95
C PRO A 823 21.30 -18.19 10.76
N GLU A 824 21.92 -19.03 11.60
CA GLU A 824 23.08 -18.67 12.42
C GLU A 824 24.34 -18.38 11.59
N GLU A 825 24.41 -18.95 10.37
CA GLU A 825 25.48 -18.71 9.40
C GLU A 825 25.34 -17.36 8.68
N ILE A 826 24.18 -16.71 8.77
CA ILE A 826 23.93 -15.38 8.23
C ILE A 826 24.29 -14.32 9.28
N GLY A 827 25.13 -13.36 8.89
CA GLY A 827 25.51 -12.22 9.73
C GLY A 827 24.83 -10.94 9.27
N LEU A 828 24.60 -10.01 10.21
CA LEU A 828 24.27 -8.62 9.91
C LEU A 828 25.56 -7.80 9.83
N PHE A 829 25.77 -7.13 8.71
CA PHE A 829 26.95 -6.32 8.45
C PHE A 829 26.56 -4.86 8.25
N LYS A 830 27.52 -3.96 8.51
CA LYS A 830 27.43 -2.55 8.16
C LYS A 830 28.69 -2.04 7.47
N ALA A 831 28.54 -0.99 6.70
CA ALA A 831 29.62 -0.19 6.11
C ALA A 831 29.22 1.29 6.10
N ARG A 832 30.19 2.16 5.85
CA ARG A 832 30.01 3.62 5.83
C ARG A 832 30.48 4.23 4.51
N PRO A 833 29.84 3.89 3.38
CA PRO A 833 30.23 4.44 2.08
C PRO A 833 29.91 5.93 2.00
N ALA A 834 30.87 6.76 1.60
CA ALA A 834 30.63 8.18 1.40
C ALA A 834 29.71 8.41 0.18
N PRO A 835 28.73 9.33 0.24
CA PRO A 835 27.92 9.70 -0.92
C PRO A 835 28.80 10.31 -2.02
N ASN A 836 28.44 10.08 -3.28
CA ASN A 836 29.14 10.66 -4.43
C ASN A 836 28.34 11.80 -5.07
N MET A 837 28.84 12.35 -6.18
CA MET A 837 28.17 13.45 -6.88
C MET A 837 26.77 13.08 -7.40
N ASN A 838 26.55 11.83 -7.83
CA ASN A 838 25.22 11.39 -8.29
C ASN A 838 24.20 11.47 -7.15
N PHE A 839 24.56 11.14 -5.90
CA PHE A 839 23.67 11.34 -4.76
C PHE A 839 23.22 12.81 -4.67
N SER A 840 24.14 13.76 -4.85
CA SER A 840 23.82 15.19 -4.83
C SER A 840 23.00 15.64 -6.04
N ILE A 841 23.26 15.09 -7.23
CA ILE A 841 22.53 15.42 -8.47
C ILE A 841 21.06 15.02 -8.38
N PHE A 842 20.75 13.86 -7.79
CA PHE A 842 19.39 13.36 -7.66
C PHE A 842 18.63 13.92 -6.45
N SER A 843 18.97 15.14 -5.98
CA SER A 843 18.39 15.78 -4.77
C SER A 843 16.86 15.96 -4.83
N GLY A 844 16.21 15.97 -3.65
CA GLY A 844 14.78 16.20 -3.50
C GLY A 844 13.95 14.90 -3.48
N LEU A 845 12.71 14.96 -4.00
CA LEU A 845 11.74 13.85 -3.96
C LEU A 845 12.17 12.58 -4.72
N VAL A 846 13.27 12.66 -5.48
CA VAL A 846 13.86 11.50 -6.14
C VAL A 846 14.67 10.67 -5.13
N GLN A 847 15.29 11.25 -4.11
CA GLN A 847 16.14 10.54 -3.11
C GLN A 847 15.37 9.63 -2.15
N ILE A 848 14.06 9.82 -2.00
CA ILE A 848 13.21 9.06 -1.09
C ILE A 848 12.59 7.81 -1.73
N ASN A 849 12.76 7.62 -3.04
CA ASN A 849 12.18 6.48 -3.74
C ASN A 849 12.88 5.16 -3.37
N PRO A 850 12.13 4.09 -3.03
CA PRO A 850 12.66 2.75 -2.73
C PRO A 850 13.23 2.09 -3.98
N SER A 851 14.50 2.39 -4.27
CA SER A 851 15.15 2.12 -5.56
C SER A 851 16.63 1.76 -5.42
N VAL A 852 17.10 1.42 -4.21
CA VAL A 852 18.50 1.10 -3.97
C VAL A 852 18.75 -0.40 -3.95
N ALA A 853 19.87 -0.78 -4.56
CA ALA A 853 20.50 -2.08 -4.37
C ALA A 853 21.98 -1.89 -4.03
N LEU A 854 22.58 -2.94 -3.48
CA LEU A 854 24.00 -3.01 -3.17
C LEU A 854 24.69 -3.87 -4.21
N LEU A 855 25.78 -3.36 -4.80
CA LEU A 855 26.64 -4.12 -5.71
C LEU A 855 27.96 -4.41 -4.99
N PHE A 856 28.23 -5.70 -4.79
CA PHE A 856 29.50 -6.23 -4.29
C PHE A 856 30.32 -6.76 -5.45
N TYR A 857 31.62 -6.49 -5.49
CA TYR A 857 32.47 -6.93 -6.58
C TYR A 857 33.94 -7.12 -6.21
N LYS A 858 34.62 -7.99 -6.97
CA LYS A 858 36.06 -8.29 -6.89
C LYS A 858 36.83 -7.63 -8.03
N ASP A 859 37.96 -6.98 -7.71
CA ASP A 859 38.99 -6.48 -8.66
C ASP A 859 38.43 -5.99 -10.00
N LEU A 860 37.40 -5.17 -9.92
CA LEU A 860 36.83 -4.58 -11.10
C LEU A 860 37.63 -3.34 -11.46
N ASN A 861 38.41 -3.45 -12.53
CA ASN A 861 38.80 -2.33 -13.38
C ASN A 861 37.57 -1.80 -14.14
N LEU A 862 36.41 -1.67 -13.47
CA LEU A 862 35.19 -1.05 -13.98
C LEU A 862 35.50 0.43 -14.17
N ARG A 863 36.09 0.78 -15.31
CA ARG A 863 36.32 2.19 -15.68
C ARG A 863 35.01 3.00 -15.77
N GLY A 864 33.84 2.37 -15.64
CA GLY A 864 32.58 3.00 -15.24
C GLY A 864 31.60 2.00 -14.62
N ILE A 865 31.34 2.09 -13.30
CA ILE A 865 30.29 1.30 -12.62
C ILE A 865 28.92 1.55 -13.28
N ASP A 866 28.62 2.81 -13.56
CA ASP A 866 27.35 3.22 -14.18
C ASP A 866 27.18 2.60 -15.59
N GLU A 867 28.26 2.46 -16.36
CA GLU A 867 28.22 1.77 -17.66
C GLU A 867 27.94 0.28 -17.50
N PHE A 868 28.56 -0.37 -16.50
CA PHE A 868 28.27 -1.75 -16.18
C PHE A 868 26.80 -1.94 -15.81
N LEU A 869 26.29 -1.10 -14.89
CA LEU A 869 24.91 -1.16 -14.43
C LEU A 869 23.91 -0.94 -15.58
N GLY A 870 24.15 0.04 -16.44
CA GLY A 870 23.20 0.43 -17.49
C GLY A 870 23.30 -0.33 -18.81
N LYS A 871 24.39 -1.08 -19.07
CA LYS A 871 24.61 -1.80 -20.35
C LYS A 871 25.11 -3.23 -20.18
N THR A 872 26.12 -3.46 -19.34
CA THR A 872 26.74 -4.78 -19.21
C THR A 872 25.89 -5.73 -18.40
N LEU A 873 25.25 -5.26 -17.32
CA LEU A 873 24.37 -6.07 -16.47
C LEU A 873 23.20 -6.70 -17.23
N PRO A 874 22.39 -5.98 -18.03
CA PRO A 874 21.31 -6.63 -18.78
C PRO A 874 21.84 -7.61 -19.84
N ALA A 875 22.98 -7.31 -20.47
CA ALA A 875 23.64 -8.25 -21.39
C ALA A 875 24.18 -9.50 -20.67
N LEU A 876 24.63 -9.37 -19.42
CA LEU A 876 25.07 -10.47 -18.57
C LEU A 876 23.90 -11.38 -18.23
N ILE A 877 22.78 -10.80 -17.80
CA ILE A 877 21.53 -11.52 -17.48
C ILE A 877 21.09 -12.34 -18.69
N ASP A 878 21.06 -11.74 -19.88
CA ASP A 878 20.69 -12.41 -21.14
C ASP A 878 21.75 -13.42 -21.66
N GLY A 879 22.85 -13.65 -20.93
CA GLY A 879 23.91 -14.55 -21.35
C GLY A 879 24.72 -14.08 -22.58
N LYS A 880 24.53 -12.82 -23.02
CA LYS A 880 25.23 -12.21 -24.17
C LYS A 880 26.68 -11.87 -23.87
N THR A 881 27.04 -11.73 -22.59
CA THR A 881 28.43 -11.60 -22.13
C THR A 881 28.75 -12.61 -21.03
N LYS A 882 30.00 -13.11 -21.03
CA LYS A 882 30.53 -14.00 -19.98
C LYS A 882 31.27 -13.24 -18.87
N LYS A 883 31.56 -11.95 -19.08
CA LYS A 883 32.25 -11.10 -18.10
C LYS A 883 31.25 -10.16 -17.43
N PRO A 884 31.35 -9.95 -16.10
CA PRO A 884 32.32 -10.58 -15.19
C PRO A 884 32.00 -12.08 -14.93
N GLU A 885 33.01 -12.83 -14.45
CA GLU A 885 32.90 -14.28 -14.22
C GLU A 885 31.91 -14.60 -13.11
N ALA A 886 31.34 -15.81 -13.13
CA ALA A 886 30.40 -16.22 -12.09
C ALA A 886 31.05 -16.17 -10.69
N GLY A 887 30.34 -15.57 -9.73
CA GLY A 887 30.84 -15.40 -8.36
C GLY A 887 31.90 -14.29 -8.17
N SER A 888 32.09 -13.40 -9.14
CA SER A 888 32.93 -12.19 -9.00
C SER A 888 32.14 -10.91 -8.70
N ILE A 889 30.81 -10.98 -8.76
CA ILE A 889 29.89 -9.93 -8.34
C ILE A 889 28.73 -10.53 -7.54
N TYR A 890 28.14 -9.74 -6.65
CA TYR A 890 26.86 -10.04 -6.03
C TYR A 890 25.98 -8.80 -5.90
N ILE A 891 24.67 -8.97 -5.99
CA ILE A 891 23.66 -7.91 -5.86
C ILE A 891 22.73 -8.27 -4.72
N VAL A 892 22.44 -7.29 -3.85
CA VAL A 892 21.46 -7.39 -2.77
C VAL A 892 20.44 -6.27 -2.92
N THR A 893 19.17 -6.61 -3.06
CA THR A 893 18.05 -5.68 -3.22
C THR A 893 17.34 -5.36 -1.90
N SER A 894 17.51 -6.19 -0.87
CA SER A 894 16.88 -6.07 0.45
C SER A 894 17.87 -5.61 1.55
N ALA A 895 18.55 -4.49 1.33
CA ALA A 895 19.45 -3.90 2.34
C ALA A 895 18.65 -3.48 3.60
N GLU A 896 19.03 -3.97 4.79
CA GLU A 896 18.34 -3.71 6.07
C GLU A 896 18.25 -2.23 6.46
N GLY A 897 19.16 -1.41 5.95
CA GLY A 897 19.09 0.03 6.12
C GLY A 897 20.08 0.73 5.21
N VAL A 898 19.65 1.83 4.61
CA VAL A 898 20.47 2.72 3.80
C VAL A 898 20.15 4.13 4.23
N ASP A 899 21.18 4.84 4.68
CA ASP A 899 21.14 6.29 4.88
C ASP A 899 22.46 6.85 4.34
N LEU A 900 22.38 7.64 3.27
CA LEU A 900 23.56 8.30 2.69
C LEU A 900 23.76 9.73 3.21
N LYS A 901 22.81 10.29 3.97
CA LYS A 901 23.00 11.54 4.71
C LYS A 901 23.81 11.30 5.98
N ILE A 902 23.53 10.20 6.67
CA ILE A 902 24.32 9.63 7.76
C ILE A 902 24.93 8.34 7.20
N PRO A 903 26.10 8.40 6.50
CA PRO A 903 26.59 7.35 5.59
C PRO A 903 26.73 6.00 6.29
N GLU A 904 25.66 5.24 6.34
CA GLU A 904 25.54 3.94 6.99
C GLU A 904 24.65 3.05 6.13
N VAL A 905 25.18 1.88 5.82
CA VAL A 905 24.50 0.86 5.03
C VAL A 905 24.58 -0.46 5.78
N ARG A 906 23.45 -1.13 5.94
CA ARG A 906 23.32 -2.41 6.64
C ARG A 906 22.73 -3.47 5.72
N TRP A 907 23.26 -4.70 5.79
CA TRP A 907 22.77 -5.82 5.00
C TRP A 907 23.06 -7.16 5.69
N ARG A 908 22.29 -8.18 5.33
CA ARG A 908 22.56 -9.56 5.73
C ARG A 908 23.30 -10.32 4.63
N MET A 909 24.24 -11.18 5.02
CA MET A 909 24.97 -12.07 4.13
C MET A 909 25.57 -13.25 4.90
N SER A 910 25.91 -14.34 4.21
CA SER A 910 26.68 -15.45 4.80
C SER A 910 28.01 -14.97 5.39
N LYS A 911 28.27 -15.35 6.64
CA LYS A 911 29.53 -15.05 7.36
C LYS A 911 30.74 -15.60 6.62
N ALA A 912 30.63 -16.82 6.08
CA ALA A 912 31.67 -17.45 5.29
C ALA A 912 31.92 -16.67 3.98
N ARG A 913 30.86 -16.21 3.32
CA ARG A 913 30.97 -15.40 2.09
C ARG A 913 31.68 -14.07 2.36
N VAL A 914 31.28 -13.33 3.40
CA VAL A 914 31.92 -12.07 3.76
C VAL A 914 33.38 -12.26 4.16
N ALA A 915 33.71 -13.33 4.90
CA ALA A 915 35.09 -13.66 5.23
C ALA A 915 35.95 -13.87 3.98
N LYS A 916 35.44 -14.61 2.99
CA LYS A 916 36.10 -14.79 1.68
C LYS A 916 36.24 -13.46 0.94
N MET A 917 35.19 -12.63 0.90
CA MET A 917 35.23 -11.32 0.26
C MET A 917 36.28 -10.39 0.86
N LYS A 918 36.45 -10.42 2.19
CA LYS A 918 37.51 -9.67 2.88
C LYS A 918 38.91 -10.15 2.48
N GLN A 919 39.13 -11.47 2.44
CA GLN A 919 40.41 -12.05 2.00
C GLN A 919 40.73 -11.67 0.55
N GLU A 920 39.73 -11.66 -0.31
CA GLU A 920 39.83 -11.33 -1.72
C GLU A 920 39.72 -9.83 -2.02
N LYS A 921 39.71 -8.96 -1.00
CA LYS A 921 39.70 -7.49 -1.11
C LYS A 921 38.55 -6.92 -1.96
N TRP A 922 37.35 -7.45 -1.77
CA TRP A 922 36.15 -6.96 -2.47
C TRP A 922 35.80 -5.52 -2.09
N SER A 923 34.93 -4.91 -2.88
CA SER A 923 34.33 -3.60 -2.61
C SER A 923 32.82 -3.63 -2.78
N MET A 924 32.13 -2.69 -2.14
CA MET A 924 30.68 -2.52 -2.25
C MET A 924 30.34 -1.07 -2.61
N VAL A 925 29.33 -0.88 -3.45
CA VAL A 925 28.73 0.43 -3.74
C VAL A 925 27.23 0.36 -3.56
N VAL A 926 26.66 1.50 -3.15
CA VAL A 926 25.22 1.75 -3.20
C VAL A 926 24.90 2.29 -4.58
N TRP A 927 23.88 1.74 -5.23
CA TRP A 927 23.43 2.22 -6.54
C TRP A 927 21.92 2.28 -6.62
N ARG A 928 21.46 3.11 -7.55
CA ARG A 928 20.05 3.34 -7.85
C ARG A 928 19.61 2.52 -9.05
N THR A 929 18.65 1.62 -8.84
CA THR A 929 18.13 0.70 -9.86
C THR A 929 17.25 1.38 -10.89
N ASP A 930 16.74 2.58 -10.61
CA ASP A 930 15.98 3.39 -11.56
C ASP A 930 16.89 4.13 -12.56
N HIS A 931 17.97 4.74 -12.07
CA HIS A 931 18.89 5.51 -12.92
C HIS A 931 20.11 4.73 -13.41
N TYR A 932 20.37 3.55 -12.85
CA TYR A 932 21.54 2.71 -13.16
C TYR A 932 22.88 3.41 -12.87
N VAL A 933 22.93 4.12 -11.74
CA VAL A 933 24.08 4.91 -11.29
C VAL A 933 24.46 4.60 -9.85
N ALA A 934 25.76 4.54 -9.58
CA ALA A 934 26.26 4.50 -8.21
C ALA A 934 25.97 5.82 -7.50
N THR A 935 25.46 5.77 -6.28
CA THR A 935 25.21 6.94 -5.41
C THR A 935 26.21 7.07 -4.28
N SER A 936 27.10 6.09 -4.13
CA SER A 936 28.20 6.15 -3.17
C SER A 936 29.56 5.90 -3.84
N TYR A 937 30.62 6.30 -3.17
CA TYR A 937 31.94 5.76 -3.42
C TYR A 937 32.05 4.31 -2.94
N ALA A 938 33.06 3.60 -3.42
CA ALA A 938 33.31 2.21 -3.04
C ALA A 938 33.72 2.10 -1.56
N ALA A 939 33.02 1.26 -0.81
CA ALA A 939 33.41 0.83 0.53
C ALA A 939 34.16 -0.51 0.44
N PRO A 940 35.49 -0.53 0.62
CA PRO A 940 36.28 -1.76 0.57
C PRO A 940 35.92 -2.70 1.73
N ALA A 941 36.04 -4.01 1.51
CA ALA A 941 35.64 -5.06 2.45
C ALA A 941 36.35 -4.99 3.80
N GLY A 942 37.55 -4.40 3.85
CA GLY A 942 38.26 -4.12 5.10
C GLY A 942 37.52 -3.18 6.06
N GLN A 943 36.55 -2.40 5.57
CA GLN A 943 35.72 -1.49 6.37
C GLN A 943 34.36 -2.07 6.77
N TRP A 944 34.04 -3.30 6.35
CA TRP A 944 32.75 -3.91 6.70
C TRP A 944 32.81 -4.48 8.11
N GLU A 945 31.89 -4.05 8.98
CA GLU A 945 31.80 -4.47 10.37
C GLU A 945 30.64 -5.46 10.55
N ILE A 946 30.82 -6.48 11.38
CA ILE A 946 29.72 -7.35 11.80
C ILE A 946 29.03 -6.74 13.02
N ILE A 947 27.70 -6.70 13.03
CA ILE A 947 26.89 -6.16 14.12
C ILE A 947 26.28 -7.28 14.97
N SER A 948 25.84 -8.37 14.34
CA SER A 948 25.24 -9.55 15.00
C SER A 948 25.36 -10.81 14.16
#